data_AF-A0A6P7HL44-F1
#
_entry.id   AF-A0A6P7HL44-F1
#
_cell.length_a   1.000
_cell.length_b   1.000
_cell.length_c   1.000
_cell.angle_alpha   90.00
_cell.angle_beta   90.00
_cell.angle_gamma   90.00
#
_symmetry.space_group_name_H-M   'P 1'
#
loop_
_entity.id
_entity.type
_entity.pdbx_description
1 polymer ?
#
loop_
_entity_poly.entity_id
_entity_poly.type
_entity_poly.pdbx_seq_one_letter_code
_entity_poly.pdbx_strand_id
1 'polypeptide(L)'
;MSRTCRTKTVSNSNNPEWNETFTIRVPTQLKNVLEIKLYDEDRLKTDDLICTILFDISSLTVGKKVTKTFTFNGEKKDELVAEFELLHSKETPQEYVTNGVLMAAPLSALHISVDKLLSCNGIKDKVLKLRGAYEENKMINSEAKQTLCFYINRDLETELGVAPSHDVASSLMETSTNLPPLPATYKGKVSLDIGQDKVDLDLKALQGMQDHLAVRIDYDIPTQEKEYLKKRKVVTAQALKKTLGLSVPLQPKEVPTIALVASGGGSRAMTGLLSSLRALKDIGVLDAATYMSGVSGSTWAMSALYQDAKWSQRDMNTFTSAAKEQLSKSMLSLFSPENLQYYKEEMTQKEKEGHTVSLIDMLGLVFEELVFGKKVTSTLSEQQRAVSEGQNPLPIYTAVHMKGGIKSSETESEWCEFTPYEVGLQKYGAFVRTEDFGSQYFLGHIIKKLPEVRLPYLIGMWSSILSVDLDQLWTLATGLPAPWRSWLGAGLNTIEVDSEPSTLDTKVVDSMTNIGSMLTNFFKGRPVVAETYNFMRGLFMHRNYTESSNFCTSKDTHPDVFPNQLTPSDPTLHLIDSGHFINIGCAPILRPERDVDVIVSLSYSWEPQHILKVLEETAAYSKERGIPFPNVDFASLEKEPQKEVYIFEDKENPNAPIVIHFPLVNITYQQFKSPGVKRATEKEIKAGKVDVSSSNSPYTTGYLTYTKEDFDALVDLISYNIRNNKESIHKVLKKAIDRKKSKIKKEK
;
A
#
# COMPACT_ATOMS: atom_id res chain seq x y z
N MET A 1 18.36 -4.72 11.33
CA MET A 1 19.53 -3.87 11.71
C MET A 1 20.79 -4.72 11.71
N SER A 2 21.79 -4.27 10.98
CA SER A 2 23.09 -4.94 10.84
C SER A 2 24.08 -4.37 11.86
N ARG A 3 24.71 -5.23 12.66
CA ARG A 3 25.95 -4.87 13.35
C ARG A 3 27.02 -4.69 12.28
N THR A 4 27.50 -3.46 12.09
CA THR A 4 28.57 -3.17 11.14
C THR A 4 29.92 -3.29 11.85
N CYS A 5 30.82 -4.08 11.28
CA CYS A 5 32.22 -4.14 11.68
C CYS A 5 33.07 -3.57 10.55
N ARG A 6 34.15 -2.87 10.88
CA ARG A 6 35.08 -2.30 9.91
C ARG A 6 36.49 -2.74 10.29
N THR A 7 37.24 -3.25 9.31
CA THR A 7 38.67 -3.54 9.45
C THR A 7 39.47 -2.23 9.44
N LYS A 8 40.74 -2.29 9.82
CA LYS A 8 41.66 -1.18 9.61
C LYS A 8 41.92 -0.96 8.12
N THR A 9 42.10 0.29 7.74
CA THR A 9 42.53 0.64 6.38
C THR A 9 43.99 0.21 6.18
N VAL A 10 44.26 -0.54 5.10
CA VAL A 10 45.63 -0.91 4.70
C VAL A 10 46.08 0.07 3.61
N SER A 11 47.02 0.95 3.95
CA SER A 11 47.43 2.01 3.03
C SER A 11 48.23 1.49 1.83
N ASN A 12 47.93 2.02 0.63
CA ASN A 12 48.68 1.81 -0.61
C ASN A 12 48.88 0.34 -1.01
N SER A 13 47.86 -0.51 -0.84
CA SER A 13 47.93 -1.92 -1.22
C SER A 13 46.73 -2.33 -2.07
N ASN A 14 47.01 -2.96 -3.21
CA ASN A 14 46.02 -3.64 -4.05
C ASN A 14 45.89 -5.14 -3.68
N ASN A 15 46.65 -5.60 -2.69
CA ASN A 15 46.56 -6.94 -2.10
C ASN A 15 46.60 -6.83 -0.57
N PRO A 16 45.59 -6.20 0.04
CA PRO A 16 45.56 -5.98 1.49
C PRO A 16 45.36 -7.28 2.27
N GLU A 17 46.08 -7.42 3.39
CA GLU A 17 45.87 -8.48 4.37
C GLU A 17 45.47 -7.86 5.71
N TRP A 18 44.23 -8.07 6.14
CA TRP A 18 43.74 -7.54 7.41
C TRP A 18 43.99 -8.48 8.58
N ASN A 19 43.71 -9.78 8.39
CA ASN A 19 43.80 -10.80 9.44
C ASN A 19 43.05 -10.43 10.73
N GLU A 20 41.91 -9.75 10.59
CA GLU A 20 41.05 -9.34 11.70
C GLU A 20 39.88 -10.32 11.86
N THR A 21 39.49 -10.57 13.11
CA THR A 21 38.37 -11.48 13.43
C THR A 21 37.26 -10.70 14.12
N PHE A 22 36.04 -10.86 13.61
CA PHE A 22 34.83 -10.30 14.21
C PHE A 22 33.92 -11.43 14.69
N THR A 23 33.30 -11.24 15.85
CA THR A 23 32.29 -12.17 16.38
C THR A 23 30.93 -11.49 16.39
N ILE A 24 29.98 -12.07 15.66
CA ILE A 24 28.62 -11.54 15.51
C ILE A 24 27.64 -12.60 16.00
N ARG A 25 26.72 -12.18 16.88
CA ARG A 25 25.61 -13.04 17.31
C ARG A 25 24.53 -13.06 16.24
N VAL A 26 24.09 -14.26 15.86
CA VAL A 26 23.07 -14.46 14.82
C VAL A 26 21.91 -15.33 15.35
N PRO A 27 20.66 -14.83 15.37
CA PRO A 27 19.51 -15.66 15.71
C PRO A 27 19.22 -16.70 14.62
N THR A 28 19.08 -17.97 15.00
CA THR A 28 18.96 -19.09 14.04
C THR A 28 17.67 -19.12 13.24
N GLN A 29 16.61 -18.48 13.75
CA GLN A 29 15.31 -18.41 13.09
C GLN A 29 15.21 -17.25 12.09
N LEU A 30 16.20 -16.33 12.09
CA LEU A 30 16.26 -15.22 11.15
C LEU A 30 16.93 -15.63 9.84
N LYS A 31 16.52 -15.01 8.74
CA LYS A 31 17.34 -15.02 7.52
C LYS A 31 18.55 -14.12 7.75
N ASN A 32 19.73 -14.73 7.86
CA ASN A 32 20.97 -14.04 8.14
C ASN A 32 21.80 -13.94 6.85
N VAL A 33 21.85 -12.75 6.26
CA VAL A 33 22.70 -12.45 5.10
C VAL A 33 23.78 -11.48 5.54
N LEU A 34 25.04 -11.91 5.44
CA LEU A 34 26.20 -11.07 5.68
C LEU A 34 26.49 -10.24 4.43
N GLU A 35 26.42 -8.92 4.58
CA GLU A 35 26.78 -7.97 3.53
C GLU A 35 28.22 -7.49 3.77
N ILE A 36 29.13 -7.83 2.86
CA ILE A 36 30.54 -7.44 2.92
C ILE A 36 30.78 -6.40 1.84
N LYS A 37 31.13 -5.17 2.25
CA LYS A 37 31.46 -4.08 1.34
C LYS A 37 32.94 -3.78 1.40
N LEU A 38 33.58 -3.77 0.25
CA LEU A 38 34.98 -3.39 0.11
C LEU A 38 35.06 -1.96 -0.42
N TYR A 39 35.86 -1.12 0.23
CA TYR A 39 36.01 0.29 -0.09
C TYR A 39 37.49 0.65 -0.28
N ASP A 40 37.76 1.63 -1.15
CA ASP A 40 39.02 2.38 -1.17
C ASP A 40 38.85 3.65 -0.33
N GLU A 41 39.74 3.87 0.64
CA GLU A 41 39.61 5.00 1.57
C GLU A 41 40.21 6.27 0.98
N ASP A 42 39.39 7.31 0.86
CA ASP A 42 39.80 8.57 0.27
C ASP A 42 39.79 9.69 1.32
N ARG A 43 40.94 10.30 1.61
CA ARG A 43 41.04 11.32 2.68
C ARG A 43 40.30 12.63 2.39
N LEU A 44 39.98 12.90 1.12
CA LEU A 44 39.39 14.16 0.66
C LEU A 44 38.06 13.97 -0.08
N LYS A 45 37.60 12.73 -0.26
CA LYS A 45 36.36 12.37 -0.95
C LYS A 45 35.64 11.28 -0.15
N THR A 46 34.43 10.92 -0.57
CA THR A 46 33.76 9.72 -0.05
C THR A 46 34.48 8.48 -0.53
N ASP A 47 34.73 7.53 0.37
CA ASP A 47 35.32 6.23 0.04
C ASP A 47 34.63 5.57 -1.17
N ASP A 48 35.43 5.13 -2.14
CA ASP A 48 34.93 4.51 -3.36
C ASP A 48 34.57 3.04 -3.10
N LEU A 49 33.30 2.66 -3.33
CA LEU A 49 32.84 1.28 -3.18
C LEU A 49 33.42 0.42 -4.32
N ILE A 50 34.28 -0.54 -3.98
CA ILE A 50 34.88 -1.49 -4.92
C ILE A 50 33.88 -2.60 -5.25
N CYS A 51 33.31 -3.25 -4.22
CA CYS A 51 32.33 -4.31 -4.42
C CYS A 51 31.42 -4.51 -3.20
N THR A 52 30.27 -5.14 -3.43
CA THR A 52 29.39 -5.65 -2.38
C THR A 52 29.18 -7.15 -2.58
N ILE A 53 29.44 -7.94 -1.54
CA ILE A 53 29.23 -9.39 -1.50
C ILE A 53 28.10 -9.67 -0.51
N LEU A 54 27.11 -10.46 -0.94
CA LEU A 54 26.01 -10.93 -0.09
C LEU A 54 26.19 -12.43 0.18
N PHE A 55 26.42 -12.80 1.43
CA PHE A 55 26.69 -14.18 1.83
C PHE A 55 25.64 -14.69 2.81
N ASP A 56 24.82 -15.65 2.38
CA ASP A 56 23.88 -16.35 3.25
C ASP A 56 24.60 -17.37 4.13
N ILE A 57 24.64 -17.08 5.43
CA ILE A 57 25.35 -17.91 6.40
C ILE A 57 24.62 -19.22 6.72
N SER A 58 23.38 -19.41 6.25
CA SER A 58 22.67 -20.70 6.37
C SER A 58 23.38 -21.85 5.64
N SER A 59 24.28 -21.51 4.70
CA SER A 59 25.17 -22.48 4.04
C SER A 59 26.28 -23.02 4.95
N LEU A 60 26.53 -22.42 6.11
CA LEU A 60 27.55 -22.85 7.07
C LEU A 60 27.03 -23.98 7.96
N THR A 61 27.91 -24.93 8.28
CA THR A 61 27.63 -25.99 9.25
C THR A 61 28.17 -25.59 10.63
N VAL A 62 27.34 -25.72 11.66
CA VAL A 62 27.73 -25.40 13.05
C VAL A 62 28.97 -26.22 13.46
N GLY A 63 29.96 -25.53 14.04
CA GLY A 63 31.22 -26.10 14.51
C GLY A 63 32.23 -26.44 13.41
N LYS A 64 31.92 -26.15 12.13
CA LYS A 64 32.83 -26.34 11.02
C LYS A 64 33.36 -24.99 10.54
N LYS A 65 34.69 -24.88 10.52
CA LYS A 65 35.41 -23.76 9.92
C LYS A 65 35.43 -23.90 8.40
N VAL A 66 35.12 -22.83 7.68
CA VAL A 66 35.02 -22.82 6.21
C VAL A 66 35.70 -21.57 5.66
N THR A 67 36.70 -21.76 4.81
CA THR A 67 37.28 -20.68 4.01
C THR A 67 36.46 -20.50 2.73
N LYS A 68 36.06 -19.26 2.43
CA LYS A 68 35.38 -18.88 1.19
C LYS A 68 36.25 -17.90 0.42
N THR A 69 36.30 -18.10 -0.89
CA THR A 69 36.86 -17.14 -1.85
C THR A 69 35.71 -16.56 -2.65
N PHE A 70 35.53 -15.25 -2.57
CA PHE A 70 34.51 -14.51 -3.31
C PHE A 70 35.19 -13.79 -4.47
N THR A 71 34.89 -14.17 -5.70
CA THR A 71 35.38 -13.49 -6.91
C THR A 71 34.36 -12.44 -7.33
N PHE A 72 34.78 -11.18 -7.48
CA PHE A 72 33.87 -10.06 -7.79
C PHE A 72 34.26 -9.25 -9.04
N ASN A 73 35.35 -9.64 -9.72
CA ASN A 73 35.70 -9.13 -11.04
C ASN A 73 36.16 -10.28 -11.94
N GLY A 74 35.29 -10.72 -12.86
CA GLY A 74 35.53 -11.90 -13.68
C GLY A 74 36.72 -11.78 -14.65
N GLU A 75 37.06 -10.56 -15.07
CA GLU A 75 38.17 -10.33 -16.01
C GLU A 75 39.53 -10.20 -15.29
N LYS A 76 39.54 -9.52 -14.14
CA LYS A 76 40.78 -9.30 -13.35
C LYS A 76 41.06 -10.37 -12.30
N LYS A 77 40.08 -11.24 -12.03
CA LYS A 77 40.11 -12.24 -10.95
C LYS A 77 40.35 -11.62 -9.57
N ASP A 78 39.71 -10.49 -9.30
CA ASP A 78 39.76 -9.87 -7.98
C ASP A 78 38.99 -10.77 -6.99
N GLU A 79 39.65 -11.09 -5.87
CA GLU A 79 39.18 -12.08 -4.91
C GLU A 79 39.20 -11.53 -3.47
N LEU A 80 38.17 -11.85 -2.70
CA LEU A 80 38.16 -11.70 -1.25
C LEU A 80 38.15 -13.08 -0.60
N VAL A 81 39.16 -13.34 0.24
CA VAL A 81 39.24 -14.57 1.03
C VAL A 81 38.83 -14.28 2.46
N ALA A 82 37.86 -15.01 2.97
CA ALA A 82 37.40 -14.90 4.35
C ALA A 82 37.11 -16.29 4.95
N GLU A 83 37.36 -16.43 6.24
CA GLU A 83 37.11 -17.64 6.99
C GLU A 83 35.90 -17.44 7.92
N PHE A 84 35.00 -18.42 7.92
CA PHE A 84 33.77 -18.38 8.68
C PHE A 84 33.65 -19.62 9.57
N GLU A 85 33.19 -19.42 10.81
CA GLU A 85 32.88 -20.49 11.74
C GLU A 85 31.58 -20.15 12.48
N LEU A 86 30.56 -21.00 12.32
CA LEU A 86 29.29 -20.83 13.02
C LEU A 86 29.35 -21.59 14.36
N LEU A 87 29.31 -20.86 15.47
CA LEU A 87 29.43 -21.44 16.81
C LEU A 87 28.08 -21.55 17.52
N HIS A 88 27.94 -22.54 18.40
CA HIS A 88 26.77 -22.65 19.28
C HIS A 88 26.90 -21.70 20.47
N SER A 89 25.89 -20.87 20.70
CA SER A 89 25.81 -20.02 21.90
C SER A 89 25.33 -20.84 23.10
N LYS A 90 25.89 -20.58 24.28
CA LYS A 90 25.43 -21.17 25.55
C LYS A 90 24.21 -20.46 26.13
N GLU A 91 23.82 -19.33 25.53
CA GLU A 91 22.71 -18.51 26.01
C GLU A 91 21.36 -19.07 25.55
N THR A 92 20.33 -18.89 26.38
CA THR A 92 18.98 -19.34 26.06
C THR A 92 18.43 -18.55 24.86
N PRO A 93 17.87 -19.22 23.84
CA PRO A 93 17.15 -18.54 22.76
C PRO A 93 15.97 -17.75 23.33
N GLN A 94 15.79 -16.50 22.90
CA GLN A 94 14.58 -15.73 23.22
C GLN A 94 13.47 -15.99 22.19
N GLU A 95 12.23 -15.86 22.65
CA GLU A 95 11.04 -16.05 21.82
C GLU A 95 10.76 -14.80 20.98
N TYR A 96 10.71 -14.99 19.67
CA TYR A 96 10.27 -13.99 18.70
C TYR A 96 8.84 -14.35 18.27
N VAL A 97 7.99 -13.34 18.08
CA VAL A 97 6.66 -13.56 17.51
C VAL A 97 6.79 -13.66 15.99
N THR A 98 6.16 -14.68 15.38
CA THR A 98 6.30 -14.94 13.93
C THR A 98 5.05 -15.55 13.31
N ASN A 99 4.82 -15.26 12.03
CA ASN A 99 3.86 -15.95 11.14
C ASN A 99 4.57 -16.89 10.13
N GLY A 100 5.84 -17.23 10.35
CA GLY A 100 6.67 -18.00 9.42
C GLY A 100 7.33 -17.19 8.31
N VAL A 101 7.00 -15.90 8.17
CA VAL A 101 7.60 -14.96 7.20
C VAL A 101 8.26 -13.78 7.90
N LEU A 102 7.55 -13.10 8.79
CA LEU A 102 8.07 -12.02 9.61
C LEU A 102 8.42 -12.50 11.01
N MET A 103 9.38 -11.84 11.64
CA MET A 103 9.74 -12.03 13.04
C MET A 103 9.83 -10.69 13.76
N ALA A 104 9.11 -10.55 14.87
CA ALA A 104 9.20 -9.42 15.77
C ALA A 104 10.13 -9.76 16.95
N ALA A 105 11.20 -8.98 17.08
CA ALA A 105 12.11 -9.05 18.21
C ALA A 105 11.55 -8.28 19.42
N PRO A 106 11.95 -8.63 20.64
CA PRO A 106 11.50 -7.89 21.82
C PRO A 106 12.05 -6.46 21.85
N LEU A 107 11.13 -5.51 22.02
CA LEU A 107 11.43 -4.09 22.14
C LEU A 107 11.78 -3.72 23.59
N SER A 108 12.64 -2.71 23.75
CA SER A 108 12.82 -1.99 25.01
C SER A 108 12.85 -0.48 24.80
N ALA A 109 12.17 0.25 25.67
CA ALA A 109 12.36 1.68 25.85
C ALA A 109 13.48 1.90 26.88
N LEU A 110 14.67 2.24 26.38
CA LEU A 110 15.85 2.53 27.18
C LEU A 110 15.92 4.02 27.51
N HIS A 111 15.73 4.34 28.78
CA HIS A 111 15.89 5.69 29.31
C HIS A 111 17.32 5.91 29.79
N ILE A 112 17.95 6.99 29.32
CA ILE A 112 19.32 7.37 29.66
C ILE A 112 19.31 8.77 30.26
N SER A 113 19.73 8.90 31.51
CA SER A 113 19.93 10.22 32.14
C SER A 113 21.24 10.82 31.66
N VAL A 114 21.16 11.99 31.03
CA VAL A 114 22.31 12.69 30.44
C VAL A 114 22.81 13.87 31.28
N ASP A 115 22.22 14.09 32.46
CA ASP A 115 22.55 15.23 33.32
C ASP A 115 24.05 15.32 33.65
N LYS A 116 24.72 14.17 33.78
CA LYS A 116 26.16 14.10 34.08
C LYS A 116 27.05 14.43 32.88
N LEU A 117 26.53 14.38 31.66
CA LEU A 117 27.26 14.82 30.46
C LEU A 117 27.38 16.35 30.43
N LEU A 118 26.44 17.06 31.06
CA LEU A 118 26.38 18.53 31.03
C LEU A 118 27.57 19.19 31.76
N SER A 119 28.21 18.48 32.68
CA SER A 119 29.41 18.97 33.37
C SER A 119 30.72 18.76 32.61
N CYS A 120 30.70 18.08 31.46
CA CYS A 120 31.90 17.71 30.72
C CYS A 120 32.32 18.76 29.69
N ASN A 121 33.61 19.07 29.68
CA ASN A 121 34.17 19.96 28.68
C ASN A 121 34.13 19.28 27.31
N GLY A 122 33.47 19.94 26.35
CA GLY A 122 33.36 19.43 24.98
C GLY A 122 32.11 18.60 24.69
N ILE A 123 31.06 18.61 25.52
CA ILE A 123 29.75 18.03 25.14
C ILE A 123 28.92 18.96 24.22
N LYS A 124 29.28 20.24 24.17
CA LYS A 124 28.60 21.24 23.34
C LYS A 124 28.66 20.80 21.87
N ASP A 125 27.54 20.95 21.17
CA ASP A 125 27.39 20.57 19.76
C ASP A 125 27.63 19.06 19.50
N LYS A 126 27.19 18.21 20.44
CA LYS A 126 27.23 16.75 20.30
C LYS A 126 25.85 16.11 20.51
N VAL A 127 25.70 14.89 19.99
CA VAL A 127 24.51 14.04 20.13
C VAL A 127 24.87 12.76 20.86
N LEU A 128 23.94 12.25 21.66
CA LEU A 128 24.03 10.89 22.17
C LEU A 128 23.55 9.95 21.08
N LYS A 129 24.40 9.01 20.67
CA LYS A 129 24.13 8.05 19.61
C LYS A 129 24.03 6.65 20.17
N LEU A 130 22.94 5.94 19.88
CA LEU A 130 22.73 4.53 20.21
C LEU A 130 22.44 3.76 18.92
N ARG A 131 23.38 2.91 18.50
CA ARG A 131 23.25 2.19 17.22
C ARG A 131 22.06 1.25 17.22
N GLY A 132 21.36 1.18 16.11
CA GLY A 132 20.21 0.30 15.98
C GLY A 132 19.02 0.69 16.88
N ALA A 133 18.99 1.91 17.41
CA ALA A 133 17.75 2.46 17.94
C ALA A 133 16.86 2.95 16.78
N TYR A 134 15.54 3.02 17.01
CA TYR A 134 14.61 3.61 16.04
C TYR A 134 15.07 5.02 15.58
N GLU A 135 15.47 5.83 16.55
CA GLU A 135 16.12 7.12 16.35
C GLU A 135 17.51 7.00 16.98
N GLU A 136 18.53 6.78 16.16
CA GLU A 136 19.87 6.51 16.66
C GLU A 136 20.50 7.71 17.36
N ASN A 137 20.17 8.93 16.95
CA ASN A 137 20.81 10.15 17.45
C ASN A 137 19.82 11.00 18.22
N LYS A 138 20.18 11.45 19.42
CA LYS A 138 19.38 12.40 20.20
C LYS A 138 20.21 13.58 20.66
N MET A 139 19.69 14.78 20.40
CA MET A 139 20.28 16.03 20.86
C MET A 139 20.30 16.07 22.40
N ILE A 140 21.44 16.48 22.94
CA ILE A 140 21.60 16.72 24.37
C ILE A 140 21.33 18.21 24.61
N ASN A 141 20.29 18.54 25.36
CA ASN A 141 20.02 19.93 25.72
C ASN A 141 20.90 20.36 26.89
N SER A 142 21.75 21.38 26.68
CA SER A 142 22.67 21.89 27.71
C SER A 142 22.02 22.74 28.81
N GLU A 143 20.75 23.14 28.63
CA GLU A 143 20.09 24.13 29.48
C GLU A 143 19.16 23.51 30.53
N ALA A 144 18.87 22.21 30.44
CA ALA A 144 17.95 21.54 31.36
C ALA A 144 18.35 20.08 31.64
N LYS A 145 17.98 19.59 32.82
CA LYS A 145 18.05 18.16 33.12
C LYS A 145 17.19 17.37 32.14
N GLN A 146 17.73 16.30 31.59
CA GLN A 146 17.10 15.55 30.53
C GLN A 146 17.31 14.05 30.69
N THR A 147 16.25 13.30 30.39
CA THR A 147 16.31 11.84 30.20
C THR A 147 15.92 11.56 28.76
N LEU A 148 16.81 10.92 28.01
CA LEU A 148 16.59 10.53 26.62
C LEU A 148 16.01 9.12 26.56
N CYS A 149 15.01 8.89 25.71
CA CYS A 149 14.38 7.58 25.54
C CYS A 149 14.68 7.02 24.14
N PHE A 150 15.40 5.90 24.08
CA PHE A 150 15.68 5.16 22.86
C PHE A 150 14.86 3.88 22.79
N TYR A 151 14.33 3.57 21.60
CA TYR A 151 13.64 2.33 21.33
C TYR A 151 14.59 1.36 20.63
N ILE A 152 14.91 0.24 21.27
CA ILE A 152 15.93 -0.71 20.80
C ILE A 152 15.41 -2.14 20.77
N ASN A 153 15.99 -2.95 19.90
CA ASN A 153 15.94 -4.40 20.05
C ASN A 153 16.82 -4.78 21.25
N ARG A 154 16.22 -5.24 22.34
CA ARG A 154 16.98 -5.53 23.58
C ARG A 154 17.80 -6.81 23.50
N ASP A 155 17.57 -7.66 22.51
CA ASP A 155 18.27 -8.93 22.33
C ASP A 155 19.59 -8.79 21.57
N LEU A 156 19.81 -7.63 20.95
CA LEU A 156 21.04 -7.34 20.24
C LEU A 156 22.00 -6.57 21.14
N GLU A 157 23.27 -6.96 21.06
CA GLU A 157 24.36 -6.11 21.51
C GLU A 157 24.35 -4.82 20.66
N THR A 158 24.53 -3.68 21.32
CA THR A 158 24.53 -2.37 20.67
C THR A 158 25.70 -1.53 21.19
N GLU A 159 25.90 -0.36 20.60
CA GLU A 159 26.95 0.58 20.94
C GLU A 159 26.32 1.93 21.29
N LEU A 160 26.61 2.43 22.49
CA LEU A 160 26.24 3.77 22.95
C LEU A 160 27.47 4.65 22.89
N GLY A 161 27.34 5.85 22.35
CA GLY A 161 28.45 6.78 22.27
C GLY A 161 28.01 8.21 22.03
N VAL A 162 28.99 9.07 21.78
CA VAL A 162 28.78 10.48 21.46
C VAL A 162 29.33 10.76 20.08
N ALA A 163 28.58 11.51 19.28
CA ALA A 163 28.96 11.94 17.94
C ALA A 163 28.79 13.46 17.76
N PRO A 164 29.51 14.10 16.83
CA PRO A 164 29.35 15.52 16.53
C PRO A 164 27.93 15.81 15.97
N SER A 165 27.33 16.93 16.38
CA SER A 165 25.96 17.30 15.93
C SER A 165 25.87 17.71 14.46
N HIS A 166 26.99 18.07 13.84
CA HIS A 166 27.07 18.44 12.43
C HIS A 166 27.30 17.25 11.50
N ASP A 167 27.65 16.08 12.04
CA ASP A 167 27.98 14.87 11.30
C ASP A 167 27.12 13.66 11.73
N VAL A 168 25.81 13.90 11.83
CA VAL A 168 24.82 12.91 12.31
C VAL A 168 24.71 11.69 11.37
N ALA A 169 25.05 11.89 10.10
CA ALA A 169 25.00 10.85 9.06
C ALA A 169 26.22 9.91 9.11
N SER A 170 27.34 10.34 9.70
CA SER A 170 28.54 9.51 9.81
C SER A 170 28.33 8.31 10.73
N SER A 171 28.96 7.20 10.37
CA SER A 171 29.01 6.02 11.23
C SER A 171 29.98 6.20 12.40
N LEU A 172 30.81 7.25 12.43
CA LEU A 172 31.88 7.42 13.41
C LEU A 172 31.35 8.07 14.70
N MET A 173 31.61 7.44 15.83
CA MET A 173 31.47 8.03 17.15
C MET A 173 32.85 8.48 17.63
N GLU A 174 32.93 9.58 18.37
CA GLU A 174 34.19 10.02 18.98
C GLU A 174 34.61 9.12 20.14
N THR A 175 33.61 8.65 20.87
CA THR A 175 33.73 7.73 22.00
C THR A 175 32.52 6.85 22.06
N SER A 176 32.72 5.60 22.43
CA SER A 176 31.66 4.62 22.47
C SER A 176 31.96 3.50 23.45
N THR A 177 30.90 2.79 23.83
CA THR A 177 30.96 1.65 24.71
C THR A 177 29.91 0.62 24.28
N ASN A 178 30.28 -0.65 24.39
CA ASN A 178 29.36 -1.73 24.06
C ASN A 178 28.32 -1.91 25.17
N LEU A 179 27.07 -1.97 24.78
CA LEU A 179 25.96 -2.36 25.62
C LEU A 179 25.57 -3.80 25.27
N PRO A 180 25.67 -4.75 26.21
CA PRO A 180 25.22 -6.11 25.99
C PRO A 180 23.69 -6.14 25.83
N PRO A 181 23.13 -7.27 25.34
CA PRO A 181 21.69 -7.51 25.38
C PRO A 181 21.11 -7.22 26.78
N LEU A 182 19.97 -6.55 26.81
CA LEU A 182 19.34 -6.08 28.05
C LEU A 182 18.15 -6.96 28.44
N PRO A 183 18.00 -7.29 29.73
CA PRO A 183 16.78 -7.93 30.22
C PRO A 183 15.57 -6.99 30.09
N ALA A 184 14.36 -7.56 30.21
CA ALA A 184 13.10 -6.83 30.08
C ALA A 184 12.98 -5.62 31.02
N THR A 185 13.56 -5.72 32.22
CA THR A 185 13.74 -4.60 33.14
C THR A 185 15.21 -4.50 33.48
N TYR A 186 15.79 -3.33 33.29
CA TYR A 186 17.20 -3.07 33.56
C TYR A 186 17.35 -1.76 34.33
N LYS A 187 18.25 -1.75 35.32
CA LYS A 187 18.71 -0.54 35.98
C LYS A 187 20.21 -0.69 36.21
N GLY A 188 21.00 0.16 35.58
CA GLY A 188 22.45 0.06 35.65
C GLY A 188 23.13 1.36 35.24
N LYS A 189 24.45 1.30 35.09
CA LYS A 189 25.28 2.41 34.65
C LYS A 189 26.15 2.00 33.48
N VAL A 190 26.52 2.96 32.66
CA VAL A 190 27.52 2.77 31.61
C VAL A 190 28.46 3.97 31.59
N SER A 191 29.75 3.72 31.47
CA SER A 191 30.75 4.79 31.43
C SER A 191 31.10 5.14 29.98
N LEU A 192 31.20 6.44 29.68
CA LEU A 192 31.72 6.98 28.42
C LEU A 192 32.93 7.87 28.70
N ASP A 193 33.96 7.75 27.88
CA ASP A 193 35.16 8.58 27.97
C ASP A 193 35.01 9.77 27.03
N ILE A 194 34.83 10.98 27.56
CA ILE A 194 34.60 12.21 26.79
C ILE A 194 35.77 13.16 27.04
N GLY A 195 36.67 13.26 26.06
CA GLY A 195 37.90 14.01 26.22
C GLY A 195 38.78 13.38 27.30
N GLN A 196 39.00 14.09 28.40
CA GLN A 196 39.74 13.59 29.57
C GLN A 196 38.81 13.10 30.70
N ASP A 197 37.51 13.30 30.56
CA ASP A 197 36.52 12.98 31.58
C ASP A 197 35.92 11.59 31.34
N LYS A 198 35.67 10.83 32.41
CA LYS A 198 34.90 9.58 32.37
C LYS A 198 33.55 9.79 33.03
N VAL A 199 32.46 9.54 32.30
CA VAL A 199 31.10 9.88 32.73
C VAL A 199 30.22 8.64 32.85
N ASP A 200 29.67 8.41 34.05
CA ASP A 200 28.75 7.31 34.31
C ASP A 200 27.30 7.71 34.05
N LEU A 201 26.72 7.26 32.94
CA LEU A 201 25.31 7.48 32.62
C LEU A 201 24.42 6.46 33.32
N ASP A 202 23.31 6.92 33.89
CA ASP A 202 22.31 6.05 34.49
C ASP A 202 21.33 5.57 33.41
N LEU A 203 21.22 4.24 33.28
CA LEU A 203 20.37 3.56 32.31
C LEU A 203 19.21 2.89 33.03
N LYS A 204 18.02 3.02 32.46
CA LYS A 204 16.80 2.36 32.93
C LYS A 204 16.00 1.84 31.75
N ALA A 205 15.88 0.52 31.62
CA ALA A 205 14.86 -0.10 30.78
C ALA A 205 13.65 -0.43 31.64
N LEU A 206 12.48 -0.03 31.18
CA LEU A 206 11.21 -0.38 31.80
C LEU A 206 10.49 -1.41 30.94
N GLN A 207 9.95 -2.46 31.57
CA GLN A 207 8.93 -3.28 30.96
C GLN A 207 7.65 -2.42 30.84
N GLY A 208 7.46 -1.79 29.68
CA GLY A 208 6.50 -0.68 29.59
C GLY A 208 5.96 -0.35 28.20
N MET A 209 6.12 -1.21 27.21
CA MET A 209 5.33 -1.11 25.97
C MET A 209 4.50 -2.38 25.85
N GLN A 210 3.21 -2.21 25.58
CA GLN A 210 2.14 -3.22 25.54
C GLN A 210 2.66 -4.66 25.41
N ASP A 211 2.25 -5.55 26.31
CA ASP A 211 2.57 -7.00 26.27
C ASP A 211 2.17 -7.69 24.95
N HIS A 212 1.47 -6.97 24.06
CA HIS A 212 1.05 -7.40 22.73
C HIS A 212 1.57 -6.46 21.65
N LEU A 213 1.94 -7.03 20.50
CA LEU A 213 2.29 -6.27 19.30
C LEU A 213 1.09 -5.43 18.84
N ALA A 214 1.36 -4.21 18.42
CA ALA A 214 0.38 -3.36 17.75
C ALA A 214 0.19 -3.76 16.28
N VAL A 215 1.21 -4.39 15.69
CA VAL A 215 1.14 -4.99 14.35
C VAL A 215 0.69 -6.45 14.49
N ARG A 216 -0.43 -6.77 13.85
CA ARG A 216 -0.90 -8.15 13.68
C ARG A 216 -0.03 -8.82 12.63
N ILE A 217 0.72 -9.84 13.05
CA ILE A 217 1.59 -10.65 12.18
C ILE A 217 0.90 -12.01 12.00
N ASP A 218 0.00 -12.10 11.03
CA ASP A 218 -0.83 -13.28 10.74
C ASP A 218 -1.46 -13.15 9.33
N TYR A 219 -1.56 -14.27 8.61
CA TYR A 219 -2.19 -14.35 7.28
C TYR A 219 -3.71 -14.50 7.34
N ASP A 220 -4.29 -14.82 8.50
CA ASP A 220 -5.74 -14.91 8.65
C ASP A 220 -6.42 -13.53 8.51
N ILE A 221 -7.73 -13.52 8.28
CA ILE A 221 -8.56 -12.31 8.39
C ILE A 221 -8.80 -11.96 9.87
N PRO A 222 -8.96 -10.67 10.22
CA PRO A 222 -9.10 -10.25 11.60
C PRO A 222 -10.43 -10.71 12.18
N THR A 223 -10.49 -10.84 13.52
CA THR A 223 -11.71 -11.27 14.23
C THR A 223 -12.92 -10.42 13.84
N GLN A 224 -12.74 -9.11 13.64
CA GLN A 224 -13.78 -8.18 13.22
C GLN A 224 -14.38 -8.55 11.85
N GLU A 225 -13.53 -8.94 10.88
CA GLU A 225 -13.99 -9.40 9.56
C GLU A 225 -14.71 -10.76 9.67
N LYS A 226 -14.23 -11.67 10.53
CA LYS A 226 -14.93 -12.94 10.81
C LYS A 226 -16.32 -12.73 11.41
N GLU A 227 -16.46 -11.82 12.36
CA GLU A 227 -17.77 -11.46 12.92
C GLU A 227 -18.68 -10.77 11.90
N TYR A 228 -18.12 -9.87 11.07
CA TYR A 228 -18.82 -9.29 9.94
C TYR A 228 -19.38 -10.39 9.01
N LEU A 229 -18.56 -11.38 8.63
CA LEU A 229 -18.96 -12.46 7.74
C LEU A 229 -20.12 -13.29 8.30
N LYS A 230 -20.13 -13.56 9.61
CA LYS A 230 -21.26 -14.26 10.26
C LYS A 230 -22.57 -13.49 10.08
N LYS A 231 -22.55 -12.17 10.31
CA LYS A 231 -23.72 -11.30 10.14
C LYS A 231 -24.11 -11.16 8.66
N ARG A 232 -23.14 -10.89 7.78
CA ARG A 232 -23.38 -10.69 6.35
C ARG A 232 -23.95 -11.92 5.67
N LYS A 233 -23.50 -13.12 6.04
CA LYS A 233 -24.06 -14.38 5.49
C LYS A 233 -25.56 -14.53 5.70
N VAL A 234 -26.11 -14.00 6.80
CA VAL A 234 -27.57 -13.99 7.03
C VAL A 234 -28.27 -13.09 6.02
N VAL A 235 -27.75 -11.89 5.80
CA VAL A 235 -28.28 -10.92 4.83
C VAL A 235 -28.17 -11.49 3.41
N THR A 236 -27.01 -12.03 3.03
CA THR A 236 -26.78 -12.65 1.73
C THR A 236 -27.72 -13.83 1.49
N ALA A 237 -27.94 -14.70 2.49
CA ALA A 237 -28.87 -15.82 2.37
C ALA A 237 -30.31 -15.36 2.07
N GLN A 238 -30.77 -14.30 2.75
CA GLN A 238 -32.10 -13.72 2.54
C GLN A 238 -32.22 -13.09 1.15
N ALA A 239 -31.19 -12.33 0.73
CA ALA A 239 -31.14 -11.72 -0.59
C ALA A 239 -31.18 -12.79 -1.69
N LEU A 240 -30.31 -13.81 -1.63
CA LEU A 240 -30.27 -14.89 -2.61
C LEU A 240 -31.58 -15.68 -2.66
N LYS A 241 -32.22 -15.95 -1.51
CA LYS A 241 -33.52 -16.62 -1.47
C LYS A 241 -34.56 -15.83 -2.26
N LYS A 242 -34.67 -14.53 -2.01
CA LYS A 242 -35.62 -13.63 -2.69
C LYS A 242 -35.30 -13.50 -4.18
N THR A 243 -34.05 -13.21 -4.51
CA THR A 243 -33.61 -12.90 -5.86
C THR A 243 -33.69 -14.10 -6.81
N LEU A 244 -33.38 -15.31 -6.31
CA LEU A 244 -33.36 -16.53 -7.13
C LEU A 244 -34.64 -17.37 -7.00
N GLY A 245 -35.60 -16.95 -6.17
CA GLY A 245 -36.86 -17.67 -5.94
C GLY A 245 -36.67 -19.03 -5.26
N LEU A 246 -35.74 -19.13 -4.30
CA LEU A 246 -35.44 -20.41 -3.63
C LEU A 246 -36.57 -20.80 -2.66
N SER A 247 -37.02 -22.05 -2.74
CA SER A 247 -38.09 -22.59 -1.89
C SER A 247 -37.68 -22.68 -0.42
N VAL A 248 -36.41 -22.99 -0.13
CA VAL A 248 -35.86 -23.16 1.22
C VAL A 248 -34.74 -22.14 1.46
N PRO A 249 -34.64 -21.53 2.65
CA PRO A 249 -33.50 -20.70 3.01
C PRO A 249 -32.17 -21.47 2.93
N LEU A 250 -31.11 -20.80 2.49
CA LEU A 250 -29.76 -21.37 2.48
C LEU A 250 -29.22 -21.48 3.91
N GLN A 251 -28.57 -22.61 4.21
CA GLN A 251 -27.79 -22.74 5.44
C GLN A 251 -26.51 -21.90 5.35
N PRO A 252 -25.94 -21.39 6.47
CA PRO A 252 -24.76 -20.52 6.42
C PRO A 252 -23.55 -21.05 5.63
N LYS A 253 -23.36 -22.38 5.59
CA LYS A 253 -22.28 -23.03 4.81
C LYS A 253 -22.58 -23.11 3.31
N GLU A 254 -23.85 -23.01 2.91
CA GLU A 254 -24.29 -23.05 1.51
C GLU A 254 -24.32 -21.65 0.87
N VAL A 255 -24.14 -20.59 1.66
CA VAL A 255 -24.13 -19.21 1.19
C VAL A 255 -22.79 -18.93 0.51
N PRO A 256 -22.77 -18.63 -0.81
CA PRO A 256 -21.55 -18.27 -1.50
C PRO A 256 -21.07 -16.88 -1.07
N THR A 257 -19.75 -16.71 -0.98
CA THR A 257 -19.10 -15.41 -0.83
C THR A 257 -19.04 -14.74 -2.20
N ILE A 258 -19.66 -13.57 -2.32
CA ILE A 258 -19.74 -12.81 -3.59
C ILE A 258 -18.97 -11.51 -3.43
N ALA A 259 -17.98 -11.26 -4.28
CA ALA A 259 -17.22 -10.02 -4.28
C ALA A 259 -17.57 -9.15 -5.49
N LEU A 260 -17.73 -7.85 -5.28
CA LEU A 260 -17.74 -6.86 -6.35
C LEU A 260 -16.34 -6.25 -6.43
N VAL A 261 -15.73 -6.24 -7.61
CA VAL A 261 -14.41 -5.63 -7.83
C VAL A 261 -14.51 -4.61 -8.94
N ALA A 262 -14.03 -3.40 -8.69
CA ALA A 262 -14.17 -2.27 -9.60
C ALA A 262 -12.79 -1.70 -9.99
N SER A 263 -12.62 -1.37 -11.27
CA SER A 263 -11.40 -0.76 -11.78
C SER A 263 -11.25 0.72 -11.41
N GLY A 264 -10.07 1.27 -11.68
CA GLY A 264 -9.86 2.71 -11.73
C GLY A 264 -10.39 3.35 -13.01
N GLY A 265 -10.12 4.65 -13.18
CA GLY A 265 -10.60 5.47 -14.30
C GLY A 265 -11.27 6.78 -13.88
N GLY A 266 -10.80 7.42 -12.80
CA GLY A 266 -11.27 8.73 -12.33
C GLY A 266 -12.80 8.87 -12.23
N SER A 267 -13.34 9.97 -12.76
CA SER A 267 -14.77 10.29 -12.72
C SER A 267 -15.64 9.28 -13.47
N ARG A 268 -15.09 8.60 -14.49
CA ARG A 268 -15.78 7.54 -15.22
C ARG A 268 -15.98 6.33 -14.34
N ALA A 269 -14.96 5.92 -13.60
CA ALA A 269 -15.05 4.82 -12.64
C ALA A 269 -16.00 5.15 -11.47
N MET A 270 -15.95 6.37 -10.93
CA MET A 270 -16.89 6.81 -9.90
C MET A 270 -18.35 6.73 -10.40
N THR A 271 -18.62 7.32 -11.57
CA THR A 271 -19.96 7.32 -12.19
C THR A 271 -20.41 5.90 -12.52
N GLY A 272 -19.50 5.10 -13.07
CA GLY A 272 -19.74 3.72 -13.46
C GLY A 272 -20.05 2.81 -12.28
N LEU A 273 -19.34 2.96 -11.16
CA LEU A 273 -19.60 2.18 -9.95
C LEU A 273 -20.96 2.53 -9.34
N LEU A 274 -21.29 3.81 -9.22
CA LEU A 274 -22.61 4.22 -8.72
C LEU A 274 -23.75 3.66 -9.59
N SER A 275 -23.61 3.74 -10.91
CA SER A 275 -24.56 3.15 -11.85
C SER A 275 -24.65 1.63 -11.73
N SER A 276 -23.49 0.96 -11.61
CA SER A 276 -23.43 -0.49 -11.52
C SER A 276 -24.09 -1.00 -10.24
N LEU A 277 -23.84 -0.35 -9.11
CA LEU A 277 -24.47 -0.69 -7.83
C LEU A 277 -25.99 -0.47 -7.87
N ARG A 278 -26.46 0.61 -8.51
CA ARG A 278 -27.88 0.84 -8.76
C ARG A 278 -28.50 -0.31 -9.57
N ALA A 279 -27.88 -0.68 -10.69
CA ALA A 279 -28.39 -1.76 -11.53
C ALA A 279 -28.36 -3.12 -10.84
N LEU A 280 -27.29 -3.42 -10.09
CA LEU A 280 -27.18 -4.62 -9.26
C LEU A 280 -28.25 -4.65 -8.16
N LYS A 281 -28.60 -3.50 -7.58
CA LYS A 281 -29.72 -3.40 -6.63
C LYS A 281 -31.05 -3.70 -7.29
N ASP A 282 -31.31 -3.14 -8.47
CA ASP A 282 -32.56 -3.35 -9.22
C ASP A 282 -32.80 -4.84 -9.55
N ILE A 283 -31.73 -5.58 -9.82
CA ILE A 283 -31.80 -7.02 -10.11
C ILE A 283 -31.65 -7.91 -8.86
N GLY A 284 -31.58 -7.32 -7.66
CA GLY A 284 -31.54 -8.01 -6.37
C GLY A 284 -30.19 -8.64 -5.99
N VAL A 285 -29.09 -8.22 -6.62
CA VAL A 285 -27.75 -8.79 -6.42
C VAL A 285 -26.92 -8.01 -5.40
N LEU A 286 -27.10 -6.69 -5.28
CA LEU A 286 -26.30 -5.87 -4.36
C LEU A 286 -26.36 -6.35 -2.90
N ASP A 287 -27.56 -6.68 -2.41
CA ASP A 287 -27.75 -7.17 -1.04
C ASP A 287 -27.08 -8.54 -0.79
N ALA A 288 -26.76 -9.28 -1.85
CA ALA A 288 -26.05 -10.55 -1.76
C ALA A 288 -24.52 -10.39 -1.71
N ALA A 289 -23.97 -9.26 -2.18
CA ALA A 289 -22.53 -9.03 -2.20
C ALA A 289 -21.94 -9.01 -0.79
N THR A 290 -20.86 -9.75 -0.56
CA THR A 290 -20.12 -9.81 0.71
C THR A 290 -19.01 -8.77 0.78
N TYR A 291 -18.25 -8.62 -0.31
CA TYR A 291 -17.14 -7.66 -0.39
C TYR A 291 -17.35 -6.69 -1.55
N MET A 292 -16.78 -5.49 -1.41
CA MET A 292 -16.63 -4.55 -2.50
C MET A 292 -15.22 -3.95 -2.47
N SER A 293 -14.43 -4.22 -3.52
CA SER A 293 -13.10 -3.63 -3.67
C SER A 293 -13.04 -2.69 -4.87
N GLY A 294 -12.27 -1.62 -4.76
CA GLY A 294 -12.15 -0.60 -5.79
C GLY A 294 -10.76 0.01 -5.86
N VAL A 295 -10.38 0.41 -7.07
CA VAL A 295 -9.13 1.10 -7.41
C VAL A 295 -9.44 2.53 -7.83
N SER A 296 -8.56 3.49 -7.54
CA SER A 296 -8.63 4.86 -8.08
C SER A 296 -10.01 5.49 -7.96
N GLY A 297 -10.59 6.05 -9.04
CA GLY A 297 -11.92 6.67 -9.05
C GLY A 297 -13.07 5.83 -8.47
N SER A 298 -13.01 4.49 -8.49
CA SER A 298 -14.00 3.66 -7.79
C SER A 298 -13.97 3.86 -6.27
N THR A 299 -12.80 4.16 -5.71
CA THR A 299 -12.66 4.50 -4.29
C THR A 299 -13.37 5.80 -3.91
N TRP A 300 -13.62 6.71 -4.86
CA TRP A 300 -14.37 7.95 -4.63
C TRP A 300 -15.84 7.65 -4.39
N ALA A 301 -16.43 6.83 -5.27
CA ALA A 301 -17.80 6.35 -5.13
C ALA A 301 -17.98 5.57 -3.82
N MET A 302 -17.04 4.67 -3.51
CA MET A 302 -17.04 3.96 -2.22
C MET A 302 -16.96 4.95 -1.06
N SER A 303 -15.97 5.85 -1.05
CA SER A 303 -15.81 6.84 0.02
C SER A 303 -17.05 7.71 0.23
N ALA A 304 -17.76 8.08 -0.84
CA ALA A 304 -19.03 8.80 -0.76
C ALA A 304 -20.18 7.96 -0.19
N LEU A 305 -20.31 6.69 -0.60
CA LEU A 305 -21.36 5.79 -0.14
C LEU A 305 -21.24 5.47 1.34
N TYR A 306 -20.03 5.14 1.82
CA TYR A 306 -19.83 4.71 3.22
C TYR A 306 -19.90 5.86 4.24
N GLN A 307 -20.18 7.10 3.80
CA GLN A 307 -20.65 8.18 4.66
C GLN A 307 -22.07 7.94 5.20
N ASP A 308 -22.88 7.10 4.56
CA ASP A 308 -24.17 6.64 5.10
C ASP A 308 -24.05 5.18 5.55
N ALA A 309 -24.26 4.94 6.84
CA ALA A 309 -24.23 3.61 7.45
C ALA A 309 -25.22 2.61 6.82
N LYS A 310 -26.25 3.10 6.11
CA LYS A 310 -27.30 2.31 5.47
C LYS A 310 -27.38 2.54 3.96
N TRP A 311 -26.30 2.96 3.32
CA TRP A 311 -26.30 3.39 1.91
C TRP A 311 -26.93 2.37 0.96
N SER A 312 -26.63 1.07 1.11
CA SER A 312 -27.17 0.05 0.19
C SER A 312 -28.67 -0.18 0.37
N GLN A 313 -29.25 0.24 1.50
CA GLN A 313 -30.70 0.23 1.74
C GLN A 313 -31.39 1.49 1.21
N ARG A 314 -30.68 2.60 1.00
CA ARG A 314 -31.24 3.87 0.46
C ARG A 314 -31.51 3.80 -1.03
N ASP A 315 -32.23 4.79 -1.56
CA ASP A 315 -32.33 4.95 -3.01
C ASP A 315 -30.96 5.35 -3.60
N MET A 316 -30.42 4.54 -4.51
CA MET A 316 -29.13 4.82 -5.15
C MET A 316 -29.14 6.08 -6.02
N ASN A 317 -30.32 6.57 -6.40
CA ASN A 317 -30.45 7.82 -7.14
C ASN A 317 -29.96 9.03 -6.33
N THR A 318 -30.04 9.00 -5.00
CA THR A 318 -29.57 10.13 -4.17
C THR A 318 -28.06 10.33 -4.33
N PHE A 319 -27.30 9.23 -4.30
CA PHE A 319 -25.85 9.26 -4.49
C PHE A 319 -25.46 9.61 -5.92
N THR A 320 -26.18 9.04 -6.89
CA THR A 320 -25.95 9.33 -8.32
C THR A 320 -26.23 10.80 -8.63
N SER A 321 -27.27 11.40 -8.04
CA SER A 321 -27.63 12.80 -8.24
C SER A 321 -26.64 13.75 -7.58
N ALA A 322 -26.17 13.41 -6.37
CA ALA A 322 -25.11 14.16 -5.70
C ALA A 322 -23.80 14.14 -6.50
N ALA A 323 -23.40 12.96 -7.00
CA ALA A 323 -22.23 12.83 -7.87
C ALA A 323 -22.37 13.66 -9.16
N LYS A 324 -23.55 13.61 -9.80
CA LYS A 324 -23.86 14.44 -10.98
C LYS A 324 -23.70 15.93 -10.70
N GLU A 325 -24.19 16.39 -9.55
CA GLU A 325 -24.09 17.80 -9.16
C GLU A 325 -22.62 18.22 -9.03
N GLN A 326 -21.79 17.42 -8.35
CA GLN A 326 -20.38 17.75 -8.15
C GLN A 326 -19.56 17.63 -9.44
N LEU A 327 -19.71 16.52 -10.17
CA LEU A 327 -18.95 16.25 -11.39
C LEU A 327 -19.39 17.11 -12.59
N SER A 328 -20.46 17.90 -12.48
CA SER A 328 -20.83 18.91 -13.48
C SER A 328 -20.34 20.32 -13.17
N LYS A 329 -19.60 20.52 -12.09
CA LYS A 329 -18.96 21.81 -11.77
C LYS A 329 -17.76 22.06 -12.68
N SER A 330 -17.30 23.31 -12.74
CA SER A 330 -16.10 23.68 -13.50
C SER A 330 -14.83 23.16 -12.80
N MET A 331 -13.95 22.44 -13.50
CA MET A 331 -12.68 21.98 -12.94
C MET A 331 -11.81 23.13 -12.39
N LEU A 332 -11.89 24.33 -12.97
CA LEU A 332 -11.13 25.49 -12.51
C LEU A 332 -11.50 25.92 -11.09
N SER A 333 -12.71 25.62 -10.61
CA SER A 333 -13.10 25.97 -9.23
C SER A 333 -12.34 25.17 -8.18
N LEU A 334 -11.78 24.01 -8.54
CA LEU A 334 -10.95 23.19 -7.63
C LEU A 334 -9.69 23.95 -7.16
N PHE A 335 -9.28 24.98 -7.91
CA PHE A 335 -8.10 25.80 -7.63
C PHE A 335 -8.47 27.27 -7.38
N SER A 336 -9.66 27.54 -6.83
CA SER A 336 -10.04 28.89 -6.39
C SER A 336 -9.10 29.40 -5.27
N PRO A 337 -9.02 30.72 -5.01
CA PRO A 337 -8.14 31.24 -3.96
C PRO A 337 -8.49 30.66 -2.58
N GLU A 338 -9.78 30.49 -2.30
CA GLU A 338 -10.29 29.93 -1.05
C GLU A 338 -9.87 28.48 -0.90
N ASN A 339 -9.97 27.68 -1.96
CA ASN A 339 -9.56 26.28 -1.97
C ASN A 339 -8.04 26.13 -1.82
N LEU A 340 -7.24 26.93 -2.52
CA LEU A 340 -5.79 26.92 -2.38
C LEU A 340 -5.33 27.30 -0.97
N GLN A 341 -5.98 28.30 -0.35
CA GLN A 341 -5.73 28.69 1.03
C GLN A 341 -6.10 27.55 2.00
N TYR A 342 -7.26 26.93 1.81
CA TYR A 342 -7.70 25.77 2.59
C TYR A 342 -6.69 24.61 2.50
N TYR A 343 -6.22 24.27 1.29
CA TYR A 343 -5.22 23.20 1.11
C TYR A 343 -3.94 23.48 1.89
N LYS A 344 -3.46 24.72 1.87
CA LYS A 344 -2.26 25.14 2.62
C LYS A 344 -2.46 24.96 4.13
N GLU A 345 -3.61 25.38 4.65
CA GLU A 345 -3.93 25.30 6.08
C GLU A 345 -4.01 23.87 6.57
N GLU A 346 -4.72 22.99 5.85
CA GLU A 346 -4.86 21.59 6.21
C GLU A 346 -3.53 20.82 6.12
N MET A 347 -2.70 21.12 5.12
CA MET A 347 -1.36 20.53 5.00
C MET A 347 -0.43 20.97 6.14
N THR A 348 -0.52 22.23 6.55
CA THR A 348 0.22 22.75 7.71
C THR A 348 -0.26 22.09 9.00
N GLN A 349 -1.57 21.85 9.13
CA GLN A 349 -2.14 21.18 10.29
C GLN A 349 -1.71 19.72 10.38
N LYS A 350 -1.75 18.99 9.25
CA LYS A 350 -1.24 17.61 9.15
C LYS A 350 0.23 17.50 9.56
N GLU A 351 1.06 18.44 9.13
CA GLU A 351 2.48 18.50 9.53
C GLU A 351 2.65 18.72 11.04
N LYS A 352 1.85 19.64 11.64
CA LYS A 352 1.86 19.89 13.10
C LYS A 352 1.44 18.67 13.93
N GLU A 353 0.54 17.84 13.39
CA GLU A 353 0.14 16.58 14.01
C GLU A 353 1.26 15.52 13.97
N GLY A 354 2.34 15.78 13.22
CA GLY A 354 3.51 14.92 13.13
C GLY A 354 3.46 13.91 11.99
N HIS A 355 2.49 14.02 11.08
CA HIS A 355 2.42 13.24 9.86
C HIS A 355 3.38 13.81 8.81
N THR A 356 3.84 12.92 7.92
CA THR A 356 4.50 13.30 6.67
C THR A 356 3.51 14.00 5.75
N VAL A 357 4.01 14.95 4.95
CA VAL A 357 3.21 15.81 4.08
C VAL A 357 3.83 15.81 2.69
N SER A 358 3.07 15.35 1.71
CA SER A 358 3.47 15.14 0.30
C SER A 358 2.55 15.89 -0.67
N LEU A 359 2.91 15.93 -1.96
CA LEU A 359 2.02 16.51 -2.97
C LEU A 359 0.73 15.70 -3.14
N ILE A 360 0.78 14.38 -3.01
CA ILE A 360 -0.41 13.53 -3.07
C ILE A 360 -1.43 13.87 -1.96
N ASP A 361 -0.99 14.33 -0.79
CA ASP A 361 -1.90 14.74 0.28
C ASP A 361 -2.72 15.97 -0.10
N MET A 362 -2.12 16.92 -0.83
CA MET A 362 -2.83 18.08 -1.38
C MET A 362 -3.84 17.64 -2.44
N LEU A 363 -3.45 16.71 -3.33
CA LEU A 363 -4.38 16.15 -4.32
C LEU A 363 -5.56 15.44 -3.65
N GLY A 364 -5.35 14.81 -2.48
CA GLY A 364 -6.44 14.30 -1.66
C GLY A 364 -7.49 15.36 -1.28
N LEU A 365 -7.06 16.59 -0.99
CA LEU A 365 -7.96 17.72 -0.70
C LEU A 365 -8.61 18.29 -1.98
N VAL A 366 -7.92 18.24 -3.13
CA VAL A 366 -8.52 18.55 -4.43
C VAL A 366 -9.65 17.56 -4.74
N PHE A 367 -9.43 16.26 -4.51
CA PHE A 367 -10.46 15.24 -4.65
C PHE A 367 -11.57 15.35 -3.60
N GLU A 368 -11.27 15.86 -2.40
CA GLU A 368 -12.30 16.22 -1.40
C GLU A 368 -13.32 17.19 -1.99
N GLU A 369 -12.83 18.26 -2.63
CA GLU A 369 -13.69 19.25 -3.26
C GLU A 369 -14.41 18.69 -4.50
N LEU A 370 -13.72 17.91 -5.34
CA LEU A 370 -14.33 17.30 -6.54
C LEU A 370 -15.46 16.33 -6.19
N VAL A 371 -15.26 15.48 -5.17
CA VAL A 371 -16.18 14.37 -4.86
C VAL A 371 -17.29 14.80 -3.91
N PHE A 372 -16.97 15.64 -2.92
CA PHE A 372 -17.89 16.00 -1.85
C PHE A 372 -18.36 17.46 -1.91
N GLY A 373 -17.57 18.35 -2.51
CA GLY A 373 -17.84 19.80 -2.55
C GLY A 373 -17.88 20.46 -1.17
N LYS A 374 -17.28 19.82 -0.16
CA LYS A 374 -17.21 20.26 1.23
C LYS A 374 -16.14 19.49 2.00
N LYS A 375 -15.67 20.08 3.10
CA LYS A 375 -14.77 19.42 4.05
C LYS A 375 -15.37 18.12 4.60
N VAL A 376 -14.60 17.05 4.51
CA VAL A 376 -14.84 15.72 5.05
C VAL A 376 -13.90 15.49 6.23
N THR A 377 -14.47 15.39 7.42
CA THR A 377 -13.74 15.10 8.66
C THR A 377 -13.72 13.63 9.02
N SER A 378 -14.48 12.79 8.29
CA SER A 378 -14.58 11.37 8.58
C SER A 378 -13.29 10.61 8.32
N THR A 379 -13.11 9.50 9.01
CA THR A 379 -11.98 8.61 8.84
C THR A 379 -12.40 7.26 8.26
N LEU A 380 -11.43 6.38 7.96
CA LEU A 380 -11.74 5.05 7.44
C LEU A 380 -12.29 4.14 8.54
N SER A 381 -11.78 4.24 9.78
CA SER A 381 -12.29 3.46 10.91
C SER A 381 -13.75 3.78 11.22
N GLU A 382 -14.21 5.02 11.02
CA GLU A 382 -15.61 5.41 11.19
C GLU A 382 -16.56 4.64 10.25
N GLN A 383 -16.08 4.12 9.11
CA GLN A 383 -16.89 3.31 8.20
C GLN A 383 -17.28 1.96 8.79
N GLN A 384 -16.70 1.54 9.93
CA GLN A 384 -17.16 0.35 10.66
C GLN A 384 -18.66 0.39 10.97
N ARG A 385 -19.23 1.59 11.21
CA ARG A 385 -20.68 1.77 11.42
C ARG A 385 -21.53 1.32 10.23
N ALA A 386 -20.97 1.34 9.02
CA ALA A 386 -21.64 0.92 7.80
C ALA A 386 -21.58 -0.59 7.57
N VAL A 387 -20.79 -1.32 8.36
CA VAL A 387 -20.63 -2.78 8.19
C VAL A 387 -20.89 -3.56 9.48
N SER A 388 -21.03 -2.88 10.62
CA SER A 388 -21.16 -3.51 11.94
C SER A 388 -22.31 -4.52 12.05
N GLU A 389 -23.39 -4.37 11.26
CA GLU A 389 -24.53 -5.29 11.23
C GLU A 389 -24.57 -6.17 9.97
N GLY A 390 -23.50 -6.19 9.18
CA GLY A 390 -23.48 -6.87 7.89
C GLY A 390 -24.44 -6.25 6.88
N GLN A 391 -24.86 -5.00 7.07
CA GLN A 391 -25.88 -4.35 6.26
C GLN A 391 -25.37 -3.92 4.87
N ASN A 392 -24.09 -3.57 4.74
CA ASN A 392 -23.43 -3.29 3.47
C ASN A 392 -22.34 -4.34 3.20
N PRO A 393 -21.89 -4.51 1.93
CA PRO A 393 -20.63 -5.20 1.64
C PRO A 393 -19.46 -4.59 2.44
N LEU A 394 -18.42 -5.36 2.75
CA LEU A 394 -17.22 -4.80 3.37
C LEU A 394 -16.40 -4.04 2.31
N PRO A 395 -16.10 -2.74 2.50
CA PRO A 395 -15.28 -2.00 1.55
C PRO A 395 -13.81 -2.35 1.74
N ILE A 396 -13.12 -2.60 0.63
CA ILE A 396 -11.68 -2.84 0.57
C ILE A 396 -11.07 -1.89 -0.46
N TYR A 397 -10.34 -0.90 0.02
CA TYR A 397 -9.61 0.05 -0.83
C TYR A 397 -8.18 -0.43 -1.03
N THR A 398 -7.55 -0.04 -2.14
CA THR A 398 -6.24 -0.57 -2.53
C THR A 398 -5.23 0.52 -2.86
N ALA A 399 -3.99 0.28 -2.47
CA ALA A 399 -2.80 0.97 -2.96
C ALA A 399 -1.73 -0.07 -3.27
N VAL A 400 -0.66 0.36 -3.93
CA VAL A 400 0.56 -0.44 -4.06
C VAL A 400 1.74 0.31 -3.47
N HIS A 401 2.60 -0.42 -2.76
CA HIS A 401 3.86 0.10 -2.27
C HIS A 401 4.93 -0.01 -3.36
N MET A 402 5.56 1.12 -3.68
CA MET A 402 6.65 1.23 -4.65
C MET A 402 8.01 1.21 -3.95
N LYS A 403 8.85 0.28 -4.38
CA LYS A 403 10.19 0.06 -3.83
C LYS A 403 11.26 0.57 -4.80
N GLY A 404 12.21 1.38 -4.31
CA GLY A 404 13.31 1.93 -5.13
C GLY A 404 12.97 3.19 -5.95
N GLY A 405 11.78 3.77 -5.76
CA GLY A 405 11.29 4.90 -6.55
C GLY A 405 10.88 4.49 -7.99
N ILE A 406 10.48 5.47 -8.81
CA ILE A 406 9.91 5.23 -10.17
C ILE A 406 10.95 4.75 -11.20
N LYS A 407 12.24 4.64 -10.82
CA LYS A 407 13.34 4.49 -11.78
C LYS A 407 13.76 3.06 -12.12
N SER A 408 13.29 2.03 -11.42
CA SER A 408 13.60 0.64 -11.77
C SER A 408 12.49 0.05 -12.65
N SER A 409 12.87 -0.38 -13.86
CA SER A 409 12.00 -1.10 -14.81
C SER A 409 11.58 -2.50 -14.34
N GLU A 410 11.95 -2.88 -13.12
CA GLU A 410 11.64 -4.14 -12.44
C GLU A 410 11.03 -3.86 -11.05
N THR A 411 10.10 -2.91 -10.97
CA THR A 411 9.41 -2.58 -9.70
C THR A 411 8.36 -3.64 -9.39
N GLU A 412 8.71 -4.54 -8.46
CA GLU A 412 7.70 -5.29 -7.74
C GLU A 412 6.82 -4.35 -6.93
N SER A 413 5.53 -4.35 -7.24
CA SER A 413 4.53 -3.57 -6.52
C SER A 413 3.88 -4.44 -5.43
N GLU A 414 3.98 -4.02 -4.17
CA GLU A 414 3.41 -4.78 -3.05
C GLU A 414 2.04 -4.23 -2.68
N TRP A 415 0.99 -5.06 -2.79
CA TRP A 415 -0.37 -4.63 -2.50
C TRP A 415 -0.55 -4.27 -1.01
N CYS A 416 -1.10 -3.07 -0.79
CA CYS A 416 -1.56 -2.60 0.50
C CYS A 416 -3.09 -2.50 0.44
N GLU A 417 -3.77 -3.23 1.32
CA GLU A 417 -5.23 -3.18 1.44
C GLU A 417 -5.67 -2.34 2.64
N PHE A 418 -6.81 -1.70 2.49
CA PHE A 418 -7.40 -0.81 3.49
C PHE A 418 -8.85 -1.22 3.72
N THR A 419 -9.17 -1.58 4.95
CA THR A 419 -10.54 -1.86 5.38
C THR A 419 -10.91 -0.92 6.53
N PRO A 420 -12.19 -0.86 6.94
CA PRO A 420 -12.55 -0.16 8.17
C PRO A 420 -11.92 -0.76 9.44
N TYR A 421 -11.40 -2.00 9.38
CA TYR A 421 -10.86 -2.71 10.54
C TYR A 421 -9.34 -2.67 10.63
N GLU A 422 -8.66 -2.92 9.51
CA GLU A 422 -7.21 -2.95 9.41
C GLU A 422 -6.69 -2.49 8.05
N VAL A 423 -5.41 -2.10 8.05
CA VAL A 423 -4.60 -1.74 6.87
C VAL A 423 -3.35 -2.61 6.88
N GLY A 424 -2.95 -3.18 5.74
CA GLY A 424 -1.76 -4.02 5.73
C GLY A 424 -1.28 -4.49 4.36
N LEU A 425 -0.09 -5.10 4.37
CA LEU A 425 0.52 -5.73 3.19
C LEU A 425 0.38 -7.24 3.30
N GLN A 426 -0.48 -7.81 2.46
CA GLN A 426 -0.77 -9.24 2.44
C GLN A 426 0.49 -10.08 2.24
N LYS A 427 1.43 -9.64 1.39
CA LYS A 427 2.70 -10.33 1.10
C LYS A 427 3.39 -10.81 2.39
N TYR A 428 3.43 -9.94 3.40
CA TYR A 428 4.09 -10.19 4.68
C TYR A 428 3.16 -10.71 5.79
N GLY A 429 1.85 -10.74 5.56
CA GLY A 429 0.86 -11.03 6.60
C GLY A 429 0.93 -10.02 7.75
N ALA A 430 1.15 -8.73 7.46
CA ALA A 430 1.34 -7.68 8.45
C ALA A 430 0.26 -6.61 8.33
N PHE A 431 -0.49 -6.41 9.42
CA PHE A 431 -1.63 -5.52 9.47
C PHE A 431 -1.62 -4.65 10.74
N VAL A 432 -2.11 -3.43 10.64
CA VAL A 432 -2.36 -2.53 11.77
C VAL A 432 -3.82 -2.15 11.80
N ARG A 433 -4.33 -1.77 12.98
CA ARG A 433 -5.65 -1.19 13.07
C ARG A 433 -5.74 0.06 12.21
N THR A 434 -6.88 0.25 11.55
CA THR A 434 -7.08 1.37 10.64
C THR A 434 -6.82 2.72 11.29
N GLU A 435 -7.26 2.90 12.54
CA GLU A 435 -7.07 4.15 13.28
C GLU A 435 -5.62 4.44 13.69
N ASP A 436 -4.73 3.44 13.66
CA ASP A 436 -3.32 3.59 13.98
C ASP A 436 -2.43 3.66 12.72
N PHE A 437 -3.01 3.54 11.52
CA PHE A 437 -2.27 3.73 10.26
C PHE A 437 -1.71 5.16 10.16
N GLY A 438 -0.43 5.26 9.78
CA GLY A 438 0.32 6.52 9.80
C GLY A 438 1.01 6.83 11.13
N SER A 439 0.79 6.07 12.20
CA SER A 439 1.60 6.18 13.43
C SER A 439 3.03 5.68 13.22
N GLN A 440 3.94 5.98 14.15
CA GLN A 440 5.32 5.47 14.11
C GLN A 440 5.44 4.13 14.84
N TYR A 441 6.08 3.17 14.19
CA TYR A 441 6.26 1.80 14.69
C TYR A 441 7.73 1.42 14.75
N PHE A 442 8.05 0.50 15.66
CA PHE A 442 9.33 -0.20 15.68
C PHE A 442 9.16 -1.59 16.29
N LEU A 443 9.70 -2.61 15.63
CA LEU A 443 9.62 -4.02 16.07
C LEU A 443 8.20 -4.49 16.36
N GLY A 444 7.20 -3.99 15.61
CA GLY A 444 5.80 -4.36 15.76
C GLY A 444 5.04 -3.61 16.87
N HIS A 445 5.66 -2.64 17.56
CA HIS A 445 5.01 -1.80 18.56
C HIS A 445 4.84 -0.36 18.08
N ILE A 446 3.78 0.33 18.54
CA ILE A 446 3.62 1.77 18.34
C ILE A 446 4.53 2.51 19.31
N ILE A 447 5.47 3.29 18.79
CA ILE A 447 6.37 4.14 19.57
C ILE A 447 5.93 5.60 19.65
N LYS A 448 5.12 6.04 18.68
CA LYS A 448 4.45 7.33 18.69
C LYS A 448 3.12 7.19 17.97
N LYS A 449 2.03 7.22 18.73
CA LYS A 449 0.68 7.24 18.20
C LYS A 449 0.35 8.62 17.63
N LEU A 450 -0.13 8.67 16.40
CA LEU A 450 -0.60 9.90 15.74
C LEU A 450 -2.14 9.86 15.59
N PRO A 451 -2.79 11.00 15.33
CA PRO A 451 -4.21 11.02 14.97
C PRO A 451 -4.49 10.21 13.70
N GLU A 452 -5.65 9.58 13.61
CA GLU A 452 -6.06 8.85 12.40
C GLU A 452 -6.11 9.79 11.19
N VAL A 453 -5.60 9.30 10.06
CA VAL A 453 -5.59 10.03 8.80
C VAL A 453 -7.02 10.21 8.27
N ARG A 454 -7.39 11.45 7.94
CA ARG A 454 -8.69 11.74 7.31
C ARG A 454 -8.83 11.06 5.95
N LEU A 455 -10.05 10.66 5.61
CA LEU A 455 -10.38 9.94 4.38
C LEU A 455 -9.89 10.62 3.08
N PRO A 456 -9.94 11.96 2.90
CA PRO A 456 -9.40 12.63 1.71
C PRO A 456 -7.93 12.33 1.41
N TYR A 457 -7.07 12.23 2.43
CA TYR A 457 -5.67 11.92 2.20
C TYR A 457 -5.48 10.49 1.68
N LEU A 458 -6.34 9.57 2.13
CA LEU A 458 -6.37 8.20 1.58
C LEU A 458 -6.90 8.19 0.15
N ILE A 459 -7.91 9.00 -0.18
CA ILE A 459 -8.40 9.16 -1.56
C ILE A 459 -7.28 9.68 -2.47
N GLY A 460 -6.51 10.67 -2.03
CA GLY A 460 -5.32 11.17 -2.74
C GLY A 460 -4.32 10.04 -3.03
N MET A 461 -3.99 9.24 -2.01
CA MET A 461 -3.11 8.08 -2.14
C MET A 461 -3.65 7.05 -3.15
N TRP A 462 -4.93 6.70 -3.05
CA TRP A 462 -5.56 5.74 -3.95
C TRP A 462 -5.73 6.25 -5.38
N SER A 463 -5.50 7.54 -5.64
CA SER A 463 -5.78 8.22 -6.91
C SER A 463 -4.58 8.98 -7.49
N SER A 464 -3.36 8.67 -7.03
CA SER A 464 -2.13 9.40 -7.37
C SER A 464 -1.80 9.41 -8.88
N ILE A 465 -2.34 8.45 -9.65
CA ILE A 465 -2.12 8.35 -11.10
C ILE A 465 -2.63 9.60 -11.85
N LEU A 466 -3.69 10.24 -11.34
CA LEU A 466 -4.36 11.38 -11.97
C LEU A 466 -3.64 12.73 -11.76
N SER A 467 -2.46 12.71 -11.13
CA SER A 467 -1.65 13.91 -10.98
C SER A 467 -1.16 14.48 -12.33
N VAL A 468 -1.02 13.64 -13.37
CA VAL A 468 -0.77 14.08 -14.77
C VAL A 468 -1.87 15.01 -15.23
N ASP A 469 -3.13 14.61 -15.04
CA ASP A 469 -4.31 15.34 -15.51
C ASP A 469 -4.46 16.69 -14.80
N LEU A 470 -3.98 16.78 -13.56
CA LEU A 470 -4.01 18.00 -12.76
C LEU A 470 -2.87 18.97 -13.05
N ASP A 471 -1.76 18.55 -13.69
CA ASP A 471 -0.61 19.44 -14.01
C ASP A 471 -1.02 20.59 -14.94
N GLN A 472 -1.80 20.27 -15.99
CA GLN A 472 -2.28 21.27 -16.94
C GLN A 472 -3.27 22.24 -16.28
N LEU A 473 -4.20 21.72 -15.47
CA LEU A 473 -5.19 22.53 -14.76
C LEU A 473 -4.54 23.45 -13.73
N TRP A 474 -3.53 22.96 -13.01
CA TRP A 474 -2.73 23.78 -12.11
C TRP A 474 -2.04 24.92 -12.85
N THR A 475 -1.42 24.62 -13.99
CA THR A 475 -0.72 25.60 -14.82
C THR A 475 -1.70 26.68 -15.31
N LEU A 476 -2.89 26.28 -15.75
CA LEU A 476 -3.93 27.19 -16.20
C LEU A 476 -4.48 28.07 -15.06
N ALA A 477 -4.66 27.51 -13.86
CA ALA A 477 -5.21 28.24 -12.71
C ALA A 477 -4.21 29.20 -12.05
N THR A 478 -2.93 28.80 -11.96
CA THR A 478 -1.91 29.53 -11.18
C THR A 478 -0.95 30.34 -12.05
N GLY A 479 -0.86 30.04 -13.34
CA GLY A 479 0.16 30.60 -14.24
C GLY A 479 1.57 30.05 -14.00
N LEU A 480 1.73 29.01 -13.17
CA LEU A 480 3.01 28.40 -12.81
C LEU A 480 3.02 26.90 -13.14
N PRO A 481 4.16 26.30 -13.53
CA PRO A 481 4.27 24.85 -13.64
C PRO A 481 3.91 24.16 -12.33
N ALA A 482 3.27 22.99 -12.38
CA ALA A 482 2.93 22.29 -11.15
C ALA A 482 4.17 21.75 -10.43
N PRO A 483 4.21 21.80 -9.09
CA PRO A 483 5.35 21.32 -8.33
C PRO A 483 5.62 19.81 -8.49
N TRP A 484 4.63 19.01 -8.90
CA TRP A 484 4.78 17.57 -9.19
C TRP A 484 5.25 17.27 -10.62
N ARG A 485 5.41 18.27 -11.49
CA ARG A 485 5.76 18.03 -12.90
C ARG A 485 7.09 17.30 -13.10
N SER A 486 8.06 17.50 -12.21
CA SER A 486 9.35 16.80 -12.25
C SER A 486 9.21 15.29 -12.01
N TRP A 487 8.23 14.89 -11.20
CA TRP A 487 7.91 13.48 -10.94
C TRP A 487 7.25 12.83 -12.15
N LEU A 488 6.40 13.57 -12.87
CA LEU A 488 5.80 13.12 -14.13
C LEU A 488 6.85 12.84 -15.22
N GLY A 489 7.91 13.66 -15.31
CA GLY A 489 8.94 13.55 -16.34
C GLY A 489 10.02 12.49 -16.11
N ALA A 490 10.09 11.85 -14.94
CA ALA A 490 11.24 11.04 -14.52
C ALA A 490 11.08 9.51 -14.70
N GLY A 491 10.04 9.02 -15.39
CA GLY A 491 9.93 7.58 -15.70
C GLY A 491 8.52 6.98 -15.75
N LEU A 492 7.46 7.76 -15.98
CA LEU A 492 6.16 7.16 -16.26
C LEU A 492 6.10 6.75 -17.73
N ASN A 493 6.14 5.44 -18.01
CA ASN A 493 5.42 4.92 -19.16
C ASN A 493 3.96 5.31 -18.92
N THR A 494 3.38 6.14 -19.78
CA THR A 494 1.95 6.47 -19.74
C THR A 494 1.17 5.17 -19.87
N ILE A 495 0.55 4.70 -18.77
CA ILE A 495 -0.15 3.40 -18.76
C ILE A 495 -1.49 3.50 -19.52
N GLU A 496 -2.10 4.68 -19.51
CA GLU A 496 -3.18 5.05 -20.44
C GLU A 496 -2.62 6.12 -21.39
N VAL A 497 -2.18 5.72 -22.59
CA VAL A 497 -1.80 6.67 -23.65
C VAL A 497 -3.11 7.22 -24.25
N ASP A 498 -3.68 8.22 -23.60
CA ASP A 498 -4.71 9.05 -24.24
C ASP A 498 -4.01 9.80 -25.38
N SER A 499 -4.18 9.31 -26.60
CA SER A 499 -3.27 9.57 -27.72
C SER A 499 -3.33 10.97 -28.31
N GLU A 500 -4.06 11.94 -27.74
CA GLU A 500 -4.04 13.34 -28.18
C GLU A 500 -4.29 14.35 -27.03
N PRO A 501 -3.65 15.54 -27.06
CA PRO A 501 -3.93 16.61 -26.12
C PRO A 501 -5.36 17.14 -26.30
N SER A 502 -6.18 17.00 -25.27
CA SER A 502 -7.53 17.57 -25.24
C SER A 502 -7.48 19.08 -25.48
N THR A 503 -8.13 19.56 -26.55
CA THR A 503 -8.27 20.99 -26.82
C THR A 503 -9.10 21.64 -25.72
N LEU A 504 -8.46 22.35 -24.80
CA LEU A 504 -9.15 23.20 -23.83
C LEU A 504 -9.61 24.48 -24.56
N ASP A 505 -10.90 24.79 -24.47
CA ASP A 505 -11.45 26.07 -24.91
C ASP A 505 -10.67 27.24 -24.29
N THR A 506 -10.44 28.30 -25.08
CA THR A 506 -9.83 29.54 -24.61
C THR A 506 -10.72 30.20 -23.55
N LYS A 507 -10.40 29.95 -22.28
CA LYS A 507 -11.01 30.64 -21.13
C LYS A 507 -10.00 31.63 -20.55
N VAL A 508 -10.44 32.87 -20.33
CA VAL A 508 -9.67 33.86 -19.59
C VAL A 508 -9.74 33.48 -18.12
N VAL A 509 -8.61 33.06 -17.55
CA VAL A 509 -8.46 32.77 -16.11
C VAL A 509 -7.60 33.87 -15.52
N ASP A 510 -8.06 34.48 -14.43
CA ASP A 510 -7.26 35.46 -13.68
C ASP A 510 -6.21 34.71 -12.86
N SER A 511 -4.92 34.94 -13.14
CA SER A 511 -3.81 34.12 -12.62
C SER A 511 -3.54 34.36 -11.13
N MET A 512 -3.62 33.32 -10.29
CA MET A 512 -3.41 33.42 -8.84
C MET A 512 -1.94 33.27 -8.41
N THR A 513 -1.10 34.20 -8.85
CA THR A 513 0.36 34.12 -8.67
C THR A 513 0.81 34.05 -7.20
N ASN A 514 0.15 34.74 -6.27
CA ASN A 514 0.59 34.82 -4.87
C ASN A 514 0.36 33.53 -4.06
N ILE A 515 -0.85 32.95 -4.06
CA ILE A 515 -1.12 31.72 -3.29
C ILE A 515 -0.49 30.50 -3.99
N GLY A 516 -0.54 30.46 -5.33
CA GLY A 516 0.12 29.41 -6.12
C GLY A 516 1.62 29.35 -5.88
N SER A 517 2.30 30.51 -5.80
CA SER A 517 3.73 30.56 -5.46
C SER A 517 4.02 30.14 -4.02
N MET A 518 3.16 30.50 -3.05
CA MET A 518 3.30 30.03 -1.67
C MET A 518 3.20 28.51 -1.56
N LEU A 519 2.24 27.88 -2.22
CA LEU A 519 2.09 26.43 -2.25
C LEU A 519 3.26 25.75 -2.97
N THR A 520 3.66 26.25 -4.13
CA THR A 520 4.84 25.76 -4.86
C THR A 520 6.08 25.79 -3.98
N ASN A 521 6.27 26.89 -3.24
CA ASN A 521 7.37 27.03 -2.28
C ASN A 521 7.22 26.09 -1.08
N PHE A 522 6.01 25.88 -0.55
CA PHE A 522 5.75 24.97 0.56
C PHE A 522 6.16 23.53 0.23
N PHE A 523 6.03 23.11 -1.04
CA PHE A 523 6.41 21.78 -1.50
C PHE A 523 7.85 21.65 -2.02
N LYS A 524 8.64 22.74 -2.03
CA LYS A 524 10.06 22.64 -2.40
C LYS A 524 10.79 21.70 -1.43
N GLY A 525 11.35 20.62 -1.96
CA GLY A 525 12.10 19.62 -1.18
C GLY A 525 11.24 18.61 -0.43
N ARG A 526 9.91 18.62 -0.60
CA ARG A 526 9.01 17.60 -0.04
C ARG A 526 8.83 16.41 -0.99
N PRO A 527 8.50 15.21 -0.47
CA PRO A 527 8.16 14.06 -1.30
C PRO A 527 6.98 14.34 -2.22
N VAL A 528 7.04 13.83 -3.44
CA VAL A 528 5.90 13.91 -4.37
C VAL A 528 4.88 12.82 -4.05
N VAL A 529 5.33 11.58 -3.88
CA VAL A 529 4.49 10.41 -3.56
C VAL A 529 4.01 10.45 -2.10
N ALA A 530 2.84 9.85 -1.83
CA ALA A 530 2.38 9.66 -0.46
C ALA A 530 3.37 8.77 0.31
N GLU A 531 4.03 9.38 1.29
CA GLU A 531 4.95 8.72 2.20
C GLU A 531 4.26 8.57 3.56
N THR A 532 4.33 7.39 4.16
CA THR A 532 3.80 7.12 5.50
C THR A 532 4.78 6.29 6.31
N TYR A 533 4.74 6.37 7.64
CA TYR A 533 5.64 5.57 8.47
C TYR A 533 5.37 4.08 8.28
N ASN A 534 6.45 3.31 8.09
CA ASN A 534 6.33 1.88 7.86
C ASN A 534 6.02 1.16 9.17
N PHE A 535 4.82 0.56 9.25
CA PHE A 535 4.42 -0.19 10.44
C PHE A 535 5.23 -1.48 10.63
N MET A 536 5.89 -1.99 9.59
CA MET A 536 6.78 -3.15 9.66
C MET A 536 8.22 -2.78 10.03
N ARG A 537 8.53 -1.49 10.26
CA ARG A 537 9.91 -1.03 10.46
C ARG A 537 10.62 -1.81 11.56
N GLY A 538 11.75 -2.40 11.20
CA GLY A 538 12.61 -3.16 12.10
C GLY A 538 12.19 -4.61 12.31
N LEU A 539 11.02 -5.03 11.81
CA LEU A 539 10.70 -6.46 11.74
C LEU A 539 11.72 -7.16 10.84
N PHE A 540 11.93 -8.45 11.09
CA PHE A 540 12.93 -9.22 10.38
C PHE A 540 12.28 -10.33 9.54
N MET A 541 13.00 -10.79 8.52
CA MET A 541 12.57 -11.95 7.74
C MET A 541 12.93 -13.25 8.46
N HIS A 542 11.97 -14.15 8.57
CA HIS A 542 12.17 -15.52 9.02
C HIS A 542 13.05 -16.28 8.03
N ARG A 543 13.87 -17.22 8.50
CA ARG A 543 14.87 -17.95 7.68
C ARG A 543 14.28 -18.64 6.44
N ASN A 544 13.03 -19.04 6.51
CA ASN A 544 12.32 -19.79 5.48
C ASN A 544 11.23 -18.95 4.78
N TYR A 545 11.28 -17.61 4.86
CA TYR A 545 10.25 -16.77 4.25
C TYR A 545 10.06 -17.05 2.74
N THR A 546 11.12 -17.49 2.05
CA THR A 546 11.13 -17.84 0.64
C THR A 546 10.29 -19.08 0.30
N GLU A 547 9.93 -19.90 1.28
CA GLU A 547 9.05 -21.07 1.10
C GLU A 547 7.57 -20.67 1.07
N SER A 548 7.23 -19.43 1.44
CA SER A 548 5.87 -18.90 1.38
C SER A 548 5.47 -18.59 -0.06
N SER A 549 4.28 -19.04 -0.48
CA SER A 549 3.73 -18.78 -1.82
C SER A 549 3.47 -17.31 -2.13
N ASN A 550 3.51 -16.45 -1.11
CA ASN A 550 3.36 -15.01 -1.27
C ASN A 550 4.64 -14.31 -1.79
N PHE A 551 5.77 -15.01 -1.83
CA PHE A 551 7.06 -14.49 -2.31
C PHE A 551 7.47 -15.18 -3.60
N CYS A 552 7.92 -14.39 -4.58
CA CYS A 552 8.29 -14.90 -5.89
C CYS A 552 9.81 -15.11 -5.98
N THR A 553 10.34 -16.13 -5.29
CA THR A 553 11.80 -16.34 -5.17
C THR A 553 12.40 -17.32 -6.20
N SER A 554 11.59 -17.78 -7.15
CA SER A 554 11.99 -18.78 -8.16
C SER A 554 12.96 -18.26 -9.22
N LYS A 555 13.13 -16.93 -9.32
CA LYS A 555 14.11 -16.28 -10.19
C LYS A 555 15.19 -15.63 -9.30
N ASP A 556 16.45 -16.03 -9.45
CA ASP A 556 17.56 -15.54 -8.63
C ASP A 556 17.79 -14.02 -8.69
N THR A 557 17.29 -13.36 -9.74
CA THR A 557 17.35 -11.91 -9.91
C THR A 557 16.19 -11.17 -9.24
N HIS A 558 15.21 -11.89 -8.73
CA HIS A 558 13.98 -11.29 -8.22
C HIS A 558 14.22 -10.56 -6.88
N PRO A 559 13.65 -9.35 -6.68
CA PRO A 559 13.89 -8.57 -5.47
C PRO A 559 13.55 -9.30 -4.16
N ASP A 560 12.57 -10.20 -4.18
CA ASP A 560 12.22 -11.05 -3.02
C ASP A 560 13.34 -11.98 -2.53
N VAL A 561 14.36 -12.24 -3.34
CA VAL A 561 15.50 -13.08 -2.93
C VAL A 561 16.39 -12.34 -1.91
N PHE A 562 16.30 -11.01 -1.82
CA PHE A 562 17.18 -10.17 -0.99
C PHE A 562 16.46 -9.64 0.26
N PRO A 563 16.54 -10.33 1.42
CA PRO A 563 15.77 -9.97 2.62
C PRO A 563 16.10 -8.59 3.19
N ASN A 564 17.36 -8.15 3.09
CA ASN A 564 17.81 -6.83 3.56
C ASN A 564 17.28 -5.69 2.70
N GLN A 565 16.80 -5.99 1.50
CA GLN A 565 16.17 -5.01 0.65
C GLN A 565 14.66 -5.01 0.87
N LEU A 566 14.04 -6.01 1.50
CA LEU A 566 12.59 -6.08 1.70
C LEU A 566 12.05 -4.98 2.62
N THR A 567 10.78 -4.65 2.41
CA THR A 567 10.05 -3.52 3.01
C THR A 567 10.17 -3.40 4.52
N PRO A 568 10.23 -4.47 5.34
CA PRO A 568 10.48 -4.32 6.79
C PRO A 568 11.75 -3.56 7.17
N SER A 569 12.73 -3.47 6.25
CA SER A 569 13.98 -2.72 6.43
C SER A 569 13.82 -1.21 6.18
N ASP A 570 12.76 -0.80 5.48
CA ASP A 570 12.54 0.60 5.10
C ASP A 570 11.88 1.41 6.22
N PRO A 571 12.22 2.70 6.39
CA PRO A 571 11.62 3.54 7.42
C PRO A 571 10.19 3.98 7.09
N THR A 572 9.86 4.07 5.80
CA THR A 572 8.59 4.60 5.29
C THR A 572 8.08 3.75 4.13
N LEU A 573 6.76 3.81 3.92
CA LEU A 573 6.07 3.23 2.78
C LEU A 573 5.75 4.34 1.77
N HIS A 574 6.09 4.12 0.52
CA HIS A 574 5.65 4.94 -0.62
C HIS A 574 4.44 4.28 -1.26
N LEU A 575 3.24 4.81 -1.02
CA LEU A 575 2.00 4.22 -1.48
C LEU A 575 1.44 5.02 -2.65
N ILE A 576 1.07 4.34 -3.72
CA ILE A 576 0.49 4.93 -4.93
C ILE A 576 -0.78 4.19 -5.34
N ASP A 577 -1.52 4.79 -6.27
CA ASP A 577 -2.67 4.20 -6.92
C ASP A 577 -2.32 2.82 -7.50
N SER A 578 -3.10 1.80 -7.13
CA SER A 578 -2.95 0.44 -7.64
C SER A 578 -3.19 0.32 -9.15
N GLY A 579 -3.81 1.31 -9.79
CA GLY A 579 -3.92 1.44 -11.23
C GLY A 579 -2.58 1.47 -11.97
N HIS A 580 -1.48 1.77 -11.26
CA HIS A 580 -0.12 1.64 -11.80
C HIS A 580 0.35 0.19 -11.98
N PHE A 581 -0.33 -0.79 -11.37
CA PHE A 581 0.05 -2.19 -11.43
C PHE A 581 -1.01 -3.07 -12.11
N ILE A 582 -2.18 -3.21 -11.48
CA ILE A 582 -3.33 -3.89 -12.08
C ILE A 582 -4.52 -3.00 -11.80
N ASN A 583 -5.16 -2.50 -12.86
CA ASN A 583 -6.23 -1.52 -12.76
C ASN A 583 -7.56 -2.14 -12.31
N ILE A 584 -7.56 -3.11 -11.39
CA ILE A 584 -8.77 -3.66 -10.76
C ILE A 584 -8.46 -4.26 -9.37
N GLY A 585 -9.39 -4.07 -8.42
CA GLY A 585 -9.22 -4.44 -7.00
C GLY A 585 -9.32 -5.94 -6.71
N CYS A 586 -8.72 -6.79 -7.53
CA CYS A 586 -8.82 -8.25 -7.41
C CYS A 586 -7.87 -8.84 -6.36
N ALA A 587 -6.64 -8.32 -6.24
CA ALA A 587 -5.61 -8.90 -5.38
C ALA A 587 -6.06 -9.17 -3.93
N PRO A 588 -6.62 -8.20 -3.18
CA PRO A 588 -7.04 -8.46 -1.80
C PRO A 588 -8.23 -9.43 -1.72
N ILE A 589 -9.08 -9.49 -2.75
CA ILE A 589 -10.25 -10.38 -2.80
C ILE A 589 -9.84 -11.84 -3.00
N LEU A 590 -8.73 -12.08 -3.69
CA LEU A 590 -8.24 -13.42 -4.01
C LEU A 590 -7.46 -14.08 -2.86
N ARG A 591 -7.42 -13.44 -1.68
CA ARG A 591 -6.95 -14.05 -0.43
C ARG A 591 -7.68 -15.36 -0.15
N PRO A 592 -6.97 -16.48 0.05
CA PRO A 592 -7.60 -17.76 0.39
C PRO A 592 -8.53 -17.68 1.60
N GLU A 593 -8.18 -16.83 2.58
CA GLU A 593 -8.91 -16.68 3.83
C GLU A 593 -10.30 -16.04 3.66
N ARG A 594 -10.55 -15.38 2.52
CA ARG A 594 -11.88 -14.82 2.17
C ARG A 594 -12.80 -15.83 1.47
N ASP A 595 -12.27 -16.96 0.98
CA ASP A 595 -13.02 -18.06 0.31
C ASP A 595 -14.09 -17.54 -0.67
N VAL A 596 -13.68 -16.69 -1.61
CA VAL A 596 -14.57 -16.04 -2.57
C VAL A 596 -15.01 -17.04 -3.65
N ASP A 597 -16.33 -17.20 -3.83
CA ASP A 597 -16.90 -18.12 -4.82
C ASP A 597 -17.22 -17.45 -6.15
N VAL A 598 -17.62 -16.18 -6.11
CA VAL A 598 -18.02 -15.39 -7.28
C VAL A 598 -17.41 -14.01 -7.22
N ILE A 599 -16.77 -13.59 -8.31
CA ILE A 599 -16.30 -12.23 -8.50
C ILE A 599 -17.15 -11.58 -9.60
N VAL A 600 -17.81 -10.47 -9.28
CA VAL A 600 -18.43 -9.58 -10.27
C VAL A 600 -17.43 -8.45 -10.53
N SER A 601 -16.72 -8.58 -11.63
CA SER A 601 -15.73 -7.62 -12.12
C SER A 601 -16.42 -6.54 -12.95
N LEU A 602 -16.33 -5.31 -12.46
CA LEU A 602 -16.89 -4.10 -13.06
C LEU A 602 -15.73 -3.26 -13.60
N SER A 603 -15.47 -3.37 -14.91
CA SER A 603 -14.35 -2.69 -15.54
C SER A 603 -14.79 -1.38 -16.20
N TYR A 604 -14.09 -0.34 -15.79
CA TYR A 604 -14.09 1.02 -16.27
C TYR A 604 -12.65 1.42 -16.63
N SER A 605 -11.78 0.50 -17.06
CA SER A 605 -10.43 0.86 -17.56
C SER A 605 -10.51 1.42 -18.99
N TRP A 606 -9.64 2.36 -19.37
CA TRP A 606 -9.69 2.97 -20.72
C TRP A 606 -8.85 2.16 -21.71
N GLU A 607 -9.32 0.97 -22.07
CA GLU A 607 -8.62 0.04 -22.97
C GLU A 607 -9.57 -0.49 -24.03
N PRO A 608 -10.13 0.36 -24.90
CA PRO A 608 -11.21 -0.04 -25.81
C PRO A 608 -10.81 -1.12 -26.83
N GLN A 609 -9.51 -1.26 -27.10
CA GLN A 609 -8.94 -2.30 -27.96
C GLN A 609 -8.61 -3.60 -27.19
N HIS A 610 -8.44 -3.53 -25.87
CA HIS A 610 -8.03 -4.63 -24.99
C HIS A 610 -8.91 -4.71 -23.74
N ILE A 611 -10.23 -4.84 -23.93
CA ILE A 611 -11.23 -4.74 -22.85
C ILE A 611 -11.08 -5.81 -21.75
N LEU A 612 -10.31 -6.88 -21.98
CA LEU A 612 -10.05 -7.97 -21.03
C LEU A 612 -8.70 -7.85 -20.31
N LYS A 613 -7.87 -6.84 -20.63
CA LYS A 613 -6.50 -6.66 -20.10
C LYS A 613 -6.41 -6.79 -18.58
N VAL A 614 -7.32 -6.16 -17.85
CA VAL A 614 -7.34 -6.22 -16.37
C VAL A 614 -7.51 -7.65 -15.82
N LEU A 615 -8.20 -8.53 -16.54
CA LEU A 615 -8.34 -9.93 -16.16
C LEU A 615 -7.12 -10.76 -16.55
N GLU A 616 -6.49 -10.45 -17.68
CA GLU A 616 -5.24 -11.07 -18.11
C GLU A 616 -4.12 -10.79 -17.09
N GLU A 617 -3.95 -9.53 -16.71
CA GLU A 617 -3.02 -9.11 -15.66
C GLU A 617 -3.32 -9.78 -14.32
N THR A 618 -4.60 -9.85 -13.94
CA THR A 618 -5.03 -10.56 -12.70
C THR A 618 -4.70 -12.05 -12.78
N ALA A 619 -4.91 -12.70 -13.92
CA ALA A 619 -4.61 -14.11 -14.12
C ALA A 619 -3.10 -14.39 -14.07
N ALA A 620 -2.29 -13.52 -14.69
CA ALA A 620 -0.83 -13.59 -14.63
C ALA A 620 -0.32 -13.43 -13.20
N TYR A 621 -0.79 -12.42 -12.48
CA TYR A 621 -0.49 -12.19 -11.07
C TYR A 621 -0.83 -13.40 -10.18
N SER A 622 -2.01 -13.97 -10.41
CA SER A 622 -2.51 -15.11 -9.64
C SER A 622 -1.67 -16.37 -9.93
N LYS A 623 -1.35 -16.62 -11.19
CA LYS A 623 -0.54 -17.76 -11.62
C LYS A 623 0.87 -17.71 -11.03
N GLU A 624 1.49 -16.54 -11.01
CA GLU A 624 2.84 -16.35 -10.45
C GLU A 624 2.90 -16.69 -8.94
N ARG A 625 1.81 -16.45 -8.22
CA ARG A 625 1.70 -16.63 -6.75
C ARG A 625 0.94 -17.90 -6.33
N GLY A 626 0.61 -18.77 -7.28
CA GLY A 626 -0.16 -19.99 -7.01
C GLY A 626 -1.58 -19.75 -6.49
N ILE A 627 -2.15 -18.57 -6.75
CA ILE A 627 -3.50 -18.18 -6.33
C ILE A 627 -4.52 -18.78 -7.31
N PRO A 628 -5.57 -19.50 -6.85
CA PRO A 628 -6.61 -20.01 -7.72
C PRO A 628 -7.37 -18.90 -8.46
N PHE A 629 -7.28 -18.89 -9.78
CA PHE A 629 -8.02 -18.00 -10.67
C PHE A 629 -8.39 -18.74 -11.96
N PRO A 630 -9.49 -18.39 -12.67
CA PRO A 630 -9.84 -19.08 -13.90
C PRO A 630 -8.72 -19.10 -14.94
N ASN A 631 -8.41 -20.30 -15.45
CA ASN A 631 -7.54 -20.44 -16.61
C ASN A 631 -8.29 -20.07 -17.89
N VAL A 632 -7.82 -19.03 -18.59
CA VAL A 632 -8.50 -18.44 -19.74
C VAL A 632 -7.51 -18.18 -20.86
N ASP A 633 -7.87 -18.54 -22.09
CA ASP A 633 -7.15 -18.16 -23.30
C ASP A 633 -7.66 -16.78 -23.79
N PHE A 634 -7.10 -15.72 -23.22
CA PHE A 634 -7.46 -14.34 -23.54
C PHE A 634 -7.17 -14.00 -25.01
N ALA A 635 -6.08 -14.50 -25.58
CA ALA A 635 -5.67 -14.23 -26.96
C ALA A 635 -6.66 -14.76 -28.00
N SER A 636 -7.35 -15.87 -27.70
CA SER A 636 -8.43 -16.36 -28.56
C SER A 636 -9.71 -15.54 -28.40
N LEU A 637 -10.03 -15.09 -27.19
CA LEU A 637 -11.23 -14.30 -26.91
C LEU A 637 -11.19 -12.89 -27.51
N GLU A 638 -10.01 -12.27 -27.59
CA GLU A 638 -9.85 -10.96 -28.23
C GLU A 638 -10.22 -10.97 -29.72
N LYS A 639 -10.24 -12.14 -30.37
CA LYS A 639 -10.64 -12.29 -31.77
C LYS A 639 -12.15 -12.43 -31.96
N GLU A 640 -12.89 -12.69 -30.88
CA GLU A 640 -14.35 -12.80 -30.92
C GLU A 640 -15.03 -11.42 -30.89
N PRO A 641 -16.27 -11.29 -31.38
CA PRO A 641 -17.07 -10.09 -31.17
C PRO A 641 -17.24 -9.77 -29.69
N GLN A 642 -17.08 -8.49 -29.34
CA GLN A 642 -17.24 -8.02 -27.97
C GLN A 642 -18.65 -8.32 -27.43
N LYS A 643 -18.75 -8.54 -26.13
CA LYS A 643 -19.99 -8.85 -25.39
C LYS A 643 -20.12 -7.90 -24.19
N GLU A 644 -21.34 -7.62 -23.75
CA GLU A 644 -21.56 -6.82 -22.53
C GLU A 644 -21.21 -7.58 -21.24
N VAL A 645 -21.14 -8.92 -21.30
CA VAL A 645 -20.75 -9.75 -20.16
C VAL A 645 -19.93 -10.97 -20.61
N TYR A 646 -18.91 -11.30 -19.83
CA TYR A 646 -18.11 -12.52 -19.96
C TYR A 646 -18.20 -13.32 -18.67
N ILE A 647 -18.24 -14.65 -18.77
CA ILE A 647 -18.30 -15.55 -17.61
C ILE A 647 -17.14 -16.53 -17.73
N PHE A 648 -16.22 -16.49 -16.77
CA PHE A 648 -15.06 -17.37 -16.70
C PHE A 648 -15.21 -18.35 -15.55
N GLU A 649 -14.91 -19.61 -15.84
CA GLU A 649 -15.03 -20.69 -14.88
C GLU A 649 -13.93 -21.72 -15.14
N ASP A 650 -13.21 -22.08 -14.09
CA ASP A 650 -12.35 -23.25 -14.12
C ASP A 650 -13.13 -24.48 -13.63
N LYS A 651 -13.15 -25.53 -14.46
CA LYS A 651 -13.76 -26.82 -14.13
C LYS A 651 -12.75 -27.78 -13.52
N GLU A 652 -11.47 -27.60 -13.81
CA GLU A 652 -10.37 -28.43 -13.31
C GLU A 652 -9.96 -27.98 -11.90
N ASN A 653 -10.06 -26.68 -11.64
CA ASN A 653 -9.80 -26.09 -10.33
C ASN A 653 -11.09 -25.54 -9.66
N PRO A 654 -11.82 -26.34 -8.86
CA PRO A 654 -13.04 -25.90 -8.18
C PRO A 654 -12.79 -24.91 -7.01
N ASN A 655 -11.52 -24.59 -6.71
CA ASN A 655 -11.16 -23.54 -5.76
C ASN A 655 -11.03 -22.16 -6.43
N ALA A 656 -10.95 -22.10 -7.77
CA ALA A 656 -11.00 -20.84 -8.48
C ALA A 656 -12.43 -20.24 -8.46
N PRO A 657 -12.59 -18.93 -8.22
CA PRO A 657 -13.88 -18.26 -8.25
C PRO A 657 -14.47 -18.28 -9.67
N ILE A 658 -15.81 -18.24 -9.77
CA ILE A 658 -16.47 -17.91 -11.04
C ILE A 658 -16.40 -16.40 -11.24
N VAL A 659 -15.87 -15.93 -12.36
CA VAL A 659 -15.74 -14.49 -12.65
C VAL A 659 -16.80 -14.07 -13.65
N ILE A 660 -17.65 -13.10 -13.27
CA ILE A 660 -18.59 -12.39 -14.15
C ILE A 660 -17.96 -11.04 -14.45
N HIS A 661 -17.59 -10.78 -15.69
CA HIS A 661 -16.90 -9.55 -16.08
C HIS A 661 -17.77 -8.67 -16.98
N PHE A 662 -17.93 -7.42 -16.57
CA PHE A 662 -18.59 -6.35 -17.30
C PHE A 662 -17.54 -5.34 -17.77
N PRO A 663 -17.16 -5.36 -19.06
CA PRO A 663 -16.36 -4.29 -19.63
C PRO A 663 -17.23 -3.08 -19.94
N LEU A 664 -16.60 -1.90 -20.04
CA LEU A 664 -17.27 -0.70 -20.52
C LEU A 664 -17.39 -0.71 -22.04
N VAL A 665 -18.52 -1.20 -22.53
CA VAL A 665 -18.81 -1.30 -23.98
C VAL A 665 -20.22 -0.80 -24.28
N ASN A 666 -20.41 -0.21 -25.47
CA ASN A 666 -21.72 0.19 -25.97
C ASN A 666 -22.10 -0.66 -27.19
N ILE A 667 -22.81 -1.77 -26.96
CA ILE A 667 -23.15 -2.75 -28.01
C ILE A 667 -24.67 -2.72 -28.27
N THR A 668 -25.46 -3.49 -27.51
CA THR A 668 -26.90 -3.54 -27.75
C THR A 668 -27.63 -2.29 -27.25
N TYR A 669 -27.05 -1.53 -26.31
CA TYR A 669 -27.63 -0.27 -25.81
C TYR A 669 -27.84 0.79 -26.93
N GLN A 670 -27.04 0.72 -27.99
CA GLN A 670 -27.24 1.57 -29.17
C GLN A 670 -28.62 1.37 -29.81
N GLN A 671 -29.17 0.16 -29.75
CA GLN A 671 -30.43 -0.23 -30.37
C GLN A 671 -31.59 -0.27 -29.37
N PHE A 672 -31.30 -0.50 -28.09
CA PHE A 672 -32.29 -0.71 -27.04
C PHE A 672 -32.15 0.34 -25.92
N LYS A 673 -33.28 0.91 -25.46
CA LYS A 673 -33.30 1.86 -24.33
C LYS A 673 -33.48 1.18 -22.97
N SER A 674 -34.01 -0.03 -22.97
CA SER A 674 -34.09 -0.94 -21.83
C SER A 674 -34.14 -2.38 -22.34
N PRO A 675 -33.89 -3.40 -21.50
CA PRO A 675 -33.86 -4.78 -21.95
C PRO A 675 -35.13 -5.17 -22.72
N GLY A 676 -34.98 -5.56 -23.98
CA GLY A 676 -36.08 -5.93 -24.88
C GLY A 676 -36.86 -4.76 -25.52
N VAL A 677 -36.55 -3.50 -25.21
CA VAL A 677 -37.28 -2.32 -25.74
C VAL A 677 -36.40 -1.53 -26.71
N LYS A 678 -36.73 -1.62 -28.00
CA LYS A 678 -36.02 -0.90 -29.07
C LYS A 678 -36.23 0.61 -28.98
N ARG A 679 -35.23 1.37 -29.42
CA ARG A 679 -35.30 2.82 -29.66
C ARG A 679 -36.10 3.04 -30.96
N ALA A 680 -37.03 4.00 -30.95
CA ALA A 680 -37.94 4.25 -32.07
C ALA A 680 -37.77 5.67 -32.66
N THR A 681 -37.54 6.67 -31.81
CA THR A 681 -37.40 8.06 -32.27
C THR A 681 -35.95 8.41 -32.57
N GLU A 682 -35.71 9.41 -33.43
CA GLU A 682 -34.37 9.91 -33.74
C GLU A 682 -33.63 10.38 -32.48
N LYS A 683 -34.34 11.04 -31.55
CA LYS A 683 -33.82 11.45 -30.25
C LYS A 683 -33.35 10.25 -29.42
N GLU A 684 -34.16 9.19 -29.36
CA GLU A 684 -33.79 7.97 -28.65
C GLU A 684 -32.60 7.28 -29.30
N ILE A 685 -32.55 7.20 -30.63
CA ILE A 685 -31.43 6.60 -31.38
C ILE A 685 -30.14 7.37 -31.10
N LYS A 686 -30.18 8.71 -31.11
CA LYS A 686 -29.02 9.55 -30.77
C LYS A 686 -28.56 9.32 -29.33
N ALA A 687 -29.48 9.21 -28.38
CA ALA A 687 -29.16 8.93 -26.98
C ALA A 687 -28.52 7.54 -26.75
N GLY A 688 -28.66 6.60 -27.68
CA GLY A 688 -27.97 5.30 -27.64
C GLY A 688 -26.50 5.35 -28.08
N LYS A 689 -26.06 6.44 -28.74
CA LYS A 689 -24.70 6.59 -29.28
C LYS A 689 -23.74 7.19 -28.24
N VAL A 690 -23.60 6.49 -27.12
CA VAL A 690 -22.63 6.85 -26.07
C VAL A 690 -21.24 6.39 -26.50
N ASP A 691 -20.32 7.34 -26.68
CA ASP A 691 -18.96 7.04 -27.10
C ASP A 691 -18.09 6.69 -25.91
N VAL A 692 -17.74 5.41 -25.76
CA VAL A 692 -16.86 4.87 -24.72
C VAL A 692 -15.62 4.19 -25.32
N SER A 693 -15.24 4.59 -26.54
CA SER A 693 -14.18 3.90 -27.29
C SER A 693 -13.28 4.81 -28.11
N SER A 694 -13.76 5.98 -28.55
CA SER A 694 -12.96 6.89 -29.35
C SER A 694 -12.09 7.79 -28.46
N SER A 695 -10.96 8.25 -29.00
CA SER A 695 -10.08 9.21 -28.32
C SER A 695 -10.75 10.55 -27.99
N ASN A 696 -11.86 10.89 -28.65
CA ASN A 696 -12.63 12.12 -28.42
C ASN A 696 -13.77 11.93 -27.42
N SER A 697 -13.87 10.76 -26.79
CA SER A 697 -14.89 10.47 -25.80
C SER A 697 -14.79 11.45 -24.62
N PRO A 698 -15.93 11.94 -24.08
CA PRO A 698 -15.91 12.77 -22.88
C PRO A 698 -15.55 11.95 -21.62
N TYR A 699 -15.37 10.63 -21.73
CA TYR A 699 -15.10 9.73 -20.60
C TYR A 699 -13.66 9.23 -20.54
N THR A 700 -12.74 9.79 -21.34
CA THR A 700 -11.31 9.50 -21.15
C THR A 700 -10.88 9.91 -19.75
N THR A 701 -9.83 9.27 -19.24
CA THR A 701 -9.46 9.38 -17.82
C THR A 701 -9.06 10.80 -17.42
N GLY A 702 -8.51 11.58 -18.36
CA GLY A 702 -8.15 12.99 -18.12
C GLY A 702 -9.34 13.94 -17.88
N TYR A 703 -10.56 13.55 -18.23
CA TYR A 703 -11.76 14.37 -17.96
C TYR A 703 -12.35 14.07 -16.58
N LEU A 704 -12.07 14.97 -15.63
CA LEU A 704 -12.57 14.86 -14.25
C LEU A 704 -14.02 15.35 -14.07
N THR A 705 -14.59 16.05 -15.05
CA THR A 705 -15.96 16.60 -14.98
C THR A 705 -16.73 16.35 -16.26
N TYR A 706 -18.04 16.18 -16.17
CA TYR A 706 -18.93 15.88 -17.29
C TYR A 706 -20.05 16.91 -17.41
N THR A 707 -20.54 17.08 -18.64
CA THR A 707 -21.87 17.68 -18.82
C THR A 707 -22.91 16.80 -18.11
N LYS A 708 -24.06 17.39 -17.76
CA LYS A 708 -25.14 16.63 -17.11
C LYS A 708 -25.67 15.53 -18.02
N GLU A 709 -25.66 15.78 -19.33
CA GLU A 709 -26.09 14.88 -20.38
C GLU A 709 -25.12 13.70 -20.54
N ASP A 710 -23.81 13.95 -20.55
CA ASP A 710 -22.79 12.89 -20.63
C ASP A 710 -22.81 12.02 -19.37
N PHE A 711 -22.97 12.64 -18.19
CA PHE A 711 -23.11 11.90 -16.94
C PHE A 711 -24.31 10.94 -17.00
N ASP A 712 -25.49 11.42 -17.41
CA ASP A 712 -26.69 10.58 -17.53
C ASP A 712 -26.51 9.48 -18.58
N ALA A 713 -25.91 9.80 -19.72
CA ALA A 713 -25.68 8.86 -20.81
C ALA A 713 -24.78 7.68 -20.38
N LEU A 714 -23.71 7.96 -19.62
CA LEU A 714 -22.84 6.93 -19.06
C LEU A 714 -23.56 6.09 -18.00
N VAL A 715 -24.32 6.73 -17.11
CA VAL A 715 -25.15 6.03 -16.11
C VAL A 715 -26.11 5.07 -16.79
N ASP A 716 -26.86 5.53 -17.80
CA ASP A 716 -27.88 4.73 -18.46
C ASP A 716 -27.27 3.55 -19.24
N LEU A 717 -26.15 3.77 -19.94
CA LEU A 717 -25.43 2.71 -20.66
C LEU A 717 -25.02 1.57 -19.70
N ILE A 718 -24.34 1.92 -18.61
CA ILE A 718 -23.81 0.93 -17.65
C ILE A 718 -24.96 0.21 -16.94
N SER A 719 -26.00 0.96 -16.55
CA SER A 719 -27.18 0.37 -15.93
C SER A 719 -27.90 -0.60 -16.87
N TYR A 720 -27.98 -0.26 -18.16
CA TYR A 720 -28.54 -1.15 -19.18
C TYR A 720 -27.71 -2.43 -19.30
N ASN A 721 -26.38 -2.36 -19.43
CA ASN A 721 -25.53 -3.53 -19.64
C ASN A 721 -25.71 -4.58 -18.53
N ILE A 722 -25.82 -4.16 -17.27
CA ILE A 722 -26.04 -5.06 -16.14
C ILE A 722 -27.48 -5.60 -16.14
N ARG A 723 -28.49 -4.74 -16.28
CA ARG A 723 -29.91 -5.18 -16.27
C ARG A 723 -30.22 -6.14 -17.42
N ASN A 724 -29.64 -5.90 -18.60
CA ASN A 724 -29.81 -6.75 -19.78
C ASN A 724 -29.25 -8.16 -19.56
N ASN A 725 -28.27 -8.31 -18.67
CA ASN A 725 -27.61 -9.58 -18.38
C ASN A 725 -28.04 -10.20 -17.04
N LYS A 726 -29.20 -9.80 -16.50
CA LYS A 726 -29.76 -10.32 -15.25
C LYS A 726 -29.78 -11.84 -15.17
N GLU A 727 -30.31 -12.51 -16.20
CA GLU A 727 -30.47 -13.98 -16.21
C GLU A 727 -29.11 -14.70 -16.18
N SER A 728 -28.11 -14.17 -16.87
CA SER A 728 -26.74 -14.69 -16.85
C SER A 728 -26.13 -14.61 -15.44
N ILE A 729 -26.31 -13.47 -14.75
CA ILE A 729 -25.85 -13.30 -13.36
C ILE A 729 -26.57 -14.29 -12.43
N HIS A 730 -27.90 -14.37 -12.53
CA HIS A 730 -28.72 -15.26 -11.70
C HIS A 730 -28.34 -16.74 -11.89
N LYS A 731 -28.01 -17.14 -13.12
CA LYS A 731 -27.53 -18.50 -13.44
C LYS A 731 -26.20 -18.80 -12.74
N VAL A 732 -25.25 -17.86 -12.73
CA VAL A 732 -23.96 -18.02 -12.04
C VAL A 732 -24.16 -18.12 -10.53
N LEU A 733 -25.03 -17.30 -9.94
CA LEU A 733 -25.31 -17.35 -8.51
C LEU A 733 -25.94 -18.69 -8.08
N LYS A 734 -26.89 -19.22 -8.85
CA LYS A 734 -27.44 -20.58 -8.63
C LYS A 734 -26.33 -21.64 -8.68
N LYS A 735 -25.46 -21.55 -9.68
CA LYS A 735 -24.33 -22.47 -9.84
C LYS A 735 -23.33 -22.41 -8.68
N ALA A 736 -23.04 -21.22 -8.14
CA ALA A 736 -22.18 -21.07 -6.98
C ALA A 736 -22.76 -21.75 -5.73
N ILE A 737 -24.07 -21.62 -5.51
CA ILE A 737 -24.79 -22.34 -4.44
C ILE A 737 -24.67 -23.86 -4.64
N ASP A 738 -24.86 -24.35 -5.87
CA ASP A 738 -24.75 -25.78 -6.18
C ASP A 738 -23.33 -26.31 -5.96
N ARG A 739 -22.30 -25.50 -6.28
CA ARG A 739 -20.88 -25.80 -5.96
C ARG A 739 -20.66 -25.93 -4.45
N LYS A 740 -21.13 -24.98 -3.63
CA LYS A 740 -21.02 -25.05 -2.16
C LYS A 740 -21.72 -26.29 -1.59
N LYS A 741 -22.95 -26.57 -2.04
CA LYS A 741 -23.70 -27.77 -1.62
C LYS A 741 -22.96 -29.07 -1.98
N SER A 742 -22.32 -29.11 -3.14
CA SER A 742 -21.56 -30.27 -3.59
C SER A 742 -20.26 -30.47 -2.79
N LYS A 743 -19.55 -29.38 -2.43
CA LYS A 743 -18.37 -29.45 -1.53
C LYS A 743 -18.74 -30.03 -0.17
N ILE A 744 -19.82 -29.54 0.45
CA ILE A 744 -20.33 -30.02 1.75
C ILE A 744 -20.66 -31.52 1.73
N LYS A 745 -21.21 -32.03 0.61
CA LYS A 745 -21.53 -33.45 0.47
C LYS A 745 -20.30 -34.35 0.33
N LYS A 746 -19.17 -33.82 -0.15
CA LYS A 746 -17.91 -34.58 -0.31
C LYS A 746 -17.08 -34.63 0.98
N GLU A 747 -17.28 -33.67 1.88
CA GLU A 747 -16.61 -33.58 3.18
C GLU A 747 -17.30 -34.41 4.28
N LYS A 748 -18.54 -34.85 4.03
CA LYS A 748 -19.29 -35.78 4.87
C LYS A 748 -19.16 -37.19 4.34
#